data_AF-M6KXW4-F1
#
_entry.id   AF-M6KXW4-F1
#
_cell.length_a   1.000
_cell.length_b   1.000
_cell.length_c   1.000
_cell.angle_alpha   90.00
_cell.angle_beta   90.00
_cell.angle_gamma   90.00
#
_symmetry.space_group_name_H-M   'P 1'
#
loop_
_entity.id
_entity.type
_entity.pdbx_description
1 polymer ?
#
loop_
_entity_poly.entity_id
_entity_poly.type
_entity_poly.pdbx_seq_one_letter_code
_entity_poly.pdbx_strand_id
1 'polypeptide(L)'
;MVISRKNQDLDGYLGIFIEEPSVTSLLDVNEGYLRIESAEDKIRIYRATSYTEEYLVNTGKLEEVLNQISNSGKIPFVSKKIWFVQLGDHVDFEKIRNFLPEKFSLVFRPSHLKPVREKDRRTTRNVAIVDGSPNFKSSLSVKKITPNQIFSIHLDTDMLVSPFPNINEDNSFGESLSEKNLAVRDLFHNQNEISSALFYEQTKPHLGKISELYEVLNASGIRNVAICNASDSCATAFPEKIFSGEISGSLFLGSSVLRKKDVFISLENLSLLVRENERKDNVREAYTHAFSYRSFLKKEDMFLAAELDVLRLKWKLSPQVTMEEIYGDLLQNTKLETVKDSILFSALLNCYLDKNLSDCNSYSFKDITDFQKRNLLKNLYLLKNGTSVEPLSLKVSDKTVFSFYDPYLYYKNILKIARANYEPELGEFAGRLALEFTHDPDEIIAVEEILQGLYAQKYFLQGSALSKNQIRRKEELYLILSGNWKEALRILKEKEAEEDTGKFRERLFRNWRREITGAWFSPYSLYSEVYGNSSKLFESLDAEERSLLYHLILYSIPFQENEELDLLTESLVEYEWNTGAKSRALRMVLGYSQALFSRGELSKSKDWMDKIDSRYKTESKSIFRDKNILNNKLLFHLGKISSVVEGDEKTEWLLLYEKAASKPPNEFVEFLNSTIRSKRGNRFSSKERTELLDWIVYLQKLCFKKNNSEVFFDLVLAKDLLSLTRPVVLNSIPDYKDIPTFVAVADKLKEKLPADQEFLAVTDLGLETFYIRFLKGKSKGDLAFKDNRKLRASLFQYLEEAAKGGYEVLLREELENEYRRNVKLAKNKLTYLYLSSYHFRIPLVPRTEDKFYLVNDPQSLVSNPIVSTKEEFSPEYRIQFLENSKLSESWKKSLKELEVFEAGSGKLGSDSKSRLYILQDPLEIVDQVHLSLGGKALADSYGSPKKGNWIFTSSFLDDEYYDIINYRDSFYWISQNFQSPGVIFIGEQTDTAHVDFLKRFTKRSLSKVPLYIRFQETLDAIKEVYPLDRIWNGYRLYTNSIILEE
;
A
#
# COMPACT_ATOMS: atom_id res chain seq x y z
N MET A 1 -24.13 -58.10 -15.78
CA MET A 1 -22.75 -58.60 -15.94
C MET A 1 -21.90 -57.38 -16.27
N VAL A 2 -20.90 -57.11 -15.42
CA VAL A 2 -20.10 -55.88 -15.44
C VAL A 2 -19.30 -55.81 -16.75
N ILE A 3 -19.52 -54.75 -17.52
CA ILE A 3 -18.71 -54.39 -18.69
C ILE A 3 -17.31 -54.13 -18.15
N SER A 4 -16.33 -54.97 -18.49
CA SER A 4 -14.93 -54.65 -18.19
C SER A 4 -14.53 -53.48 -19.09
N ARG A 5 -14.69 -52.26 -18.57
CA ARG A 5 -14.19 -51.03 -19.18
C ARG A 5 -12.67 -51.11 -19.19
N LYS A 6 -12.05 -51.05 -20.37
CA LYS A 6 -10.60 -51.24 -20.54
C LYS A 6 -9.71 -50.11 -19.99
N ASN A 7 -10.26 -49.06 -19.38
CA ASN A 7 -9.46 -48.01 -18.75
C ASN A 7 -10.16 -47.45 -17.50
N GLN A 8 -9.92 -48.05 -16.34
CA GLN A 8 -10.47 -47.59 -15.05
C GLN A 8 -9.83 -46.26 -14.57
N ASP A 9 -8.62 -45.95 -15.03
CA ASP A 9 -7.87 -44.75 -14.59
C ASP A 9 -8.39 -43.44 -15.22
N LEU A 10 -9.01 -43.50 -16.41
CA LEU A 10 -9.63 -42.34 -17.06
C LEU A 10 -11.01 -42.01 -16.47
N ASP A 11 -11.75 -43.00 -15.96
CA ASP A 11 -13.13 -42.82 -15.52
C ASP A 11 -13.25 -41.85 -14.32
N GLY A 12 -12.28 -41.85 -13.41
CA GLY A 12 -12.21 -40.94 -12.27
C GLY A 12 -11.80 -39.50 -12.62
N TYR A 13 -10.92 -39.32 -13.62
CA TYR A 13 -10.44 -38.00 -14.06
C TYR A 13 -11.43 -37.24 -14.96
N LEU A 14 -12.26 -37.97 -15.72
CA LEU A 14 -13.21 -37.39 -16.68
C LEU A 14 -14.58 -37.03 -16.08
N GLY A 15 -14.77 -37.20 -14.75
CA GLY A 15 -16.06 -36.94 -14.09
C GLY A 15 -17.20 -37.83 -14.60
N ILE A 16 -16.88 -39.06 -14.99
CA ILE A 16 -17.84 -40.02 -15.52
C ILE A 16 -18.68 -40.54 -14.35
N PHE A 17 -19.98 -40.24 -14.38
CA PHE A 17 -20.92 -40.58 -13.33
C PHE A 17 -20.89 -42.09 -13.04
N ILE A 18 -20.93 -42.44 -11.75
CA ILE A 18 -21.04 -43.83 -11.26
C ILE A 18 -22.36 -44.46 -11.75
N GLU A 19 -23.39 -43.63 -12.01
CA GLU A 19 -24.66 -44.01 -12.61
C GLU A 19 -24.93 -43.20 -13.90
N GLU A 20 -25.13 -43.88 -15.04
CA GLU A 20 -25.44 -43.22 -16.30
C GLU A 20 -26.93 -42.80 -16.38
N PRO A 21 -27.24 -41.65 -16.99
CA PRO A 21 -28.62 -41.19 -17.15
C PRO A 21 -29.42 -42.10 -18.09
N SER A 22 -30.73 -42.21 -17.83
CA SER A 22 -31.64 -42.98 -18.69
C SER A 22 -31.67 -42.40 -20.11
N VAL A 23 -31.44 -43.25 -21.11
CA VAL A 23 -31.46 -42.89 -22.54
C VAL A 23 -32.79 -42.26 -22.94
N THR A 24 -33.91 -42.78 -22.45
CA THR A 24 -35.25 -42.29 -22.82
C THR A 24 -35.51 -40.87 -22.34
N SER A 25 -34.98 -40.50 -21.18
CA SER A 25 -35.06 -39.13 -20.65
C SER A 25 -34.26 -38.10 -21.44
N LEU A 26 -33.34 -38.56 -22.30
CA LEU A 26 -32.42 -37.71 -23.07
C LEU A 26 -32.80 -37.59 -24.55
N LEU A 27 -33.82 -38.30 -25.03
CA LEU A 27 -34.25 -38.29 -26.44
C LEU A 27 -35.44 -37.34 -26.68
N ASP A 28 -35.43 -36.64 -27.81
CA ASP A 28 -36.59 -35.87 -28.28
C ASP A 28 -37.62 -36.77 -28.99
N VAL A 29 -38.82 -36.22 -29.27
CA VAL A 29 -39.94 -36.93 -29.90
C VAL A 29 -39.58 -37.56 -31.26
N ASN A 30 -38.68 -36.94 -32.02
CA ASN A 30 -38.28 -37.38 -33.38
C ASN A 30 -36.95 -38.15 -33.43
N GLU A 31 -36.43 -38.55 -32.27
CA GLU A 31 -35.14 -39.22 -32.13
C GLU A 31 -35.30 -40.67 -31.69
N GLY A 32 -34.35 -41.51 -32.12
CA GLY A 32 -34.21 -42.89 -31.69
C GLY A 32 -32.78 -43.18 -31.23
N TYR A 33 -32.62 -44.15 -30.34
CA TYR A 33 -31.32 -44.68 -29.92
C TYR A 33 -31.26 -46.18 -30.19
N LEU A 34 -30.11 -46.64 -30.68
CA LEU A 34 -29.85 -48.02 -31.07
C LEU A 34 -28.50 -48.47 -30.49
N ARG A 35 -28.51 -49.44 -29.59
CA ARG A 35 -27.29 -50.10 -29.08
C ARG A 35 -27.21 -51.53 -29.59
N ILE A 36 -26.08 -51.87 -30.20
CA ILE A 36 -25.82 -53.19 -30.78
C ILE A 36 -24.60 -53.81 -30.07
N GLU A 37 -24.79 -54.99 -29.51
CA GLU A 37 -23.71 -55.79 -28.92
C GLU A 37 -23.68 -57.16 -29.57
N SER A 38 -22.48 -57.65 -29.85
CA SER A 38 -22.26 -59.00 -30.36
C SER A 38 -21.29 -59.73 -29.43
N ALA A 39 -21.68 -60.92 -28.97
CA ALA A 39 -20.82 -61.84 -28.23
C ALA A 39 -21.07 -63.26 -28.75
N GLU A 40 -20.05 -63.85 -29.36
CA GLU A 40 -20.13 -65.16 -30.02
C GLU A 40 -21.28 -65.20 -31.06
N ASP A 41 -22.27 -66.07 -30.90
CA ASP A 41 -23.43 -66.22 -31.79
C ASP A 41 -24.67 -65.42 -31.34
N LYS A 42 -24.57 -64.62 -30.26
CA LYS A 42 -25.69 -63.83 -29.70
C LYS A 42 -25.53 -62.35 -29.99
N ILE A 43 -26.55 -61.78 -30.63
CA ILE A 43 -26.68 -60.36 -30.91
C ILE A 43 -27.73 -59.78 -29.97
N ARG A 44 -27.35 -58.75 -29.20
CA ARG A 44 -28.25 -58.00 -28.33
C ARG A 44 -28.46 -56.62 -28.92
N ILE A 45 -29.72 -56.23 -29.06
CA ILE A 45 -30.10 -54.94 -29.62
C ILE A 45 -31.03 -54.25 -28.63
N TYR A 46 -30.67 -53.05 -28.23
CA TYR A 46 -31.49 -52.18 -27.42
C TYR A 46 -31.91 -50.97 -28.24
N ARG A 47 -33.22 -50.77 -28.38
CA ARG A 47 -33.84 -49.64 -29.08
C ARG A 47 -34.63 -48.79 -28.11
N ALA A 48 -34.49 -47.48 -28.20
CA ALA A 48 -35.22 -46.55 -27.34
C ALA A 48 -35.71 -45.33 -28.12
N THR A 49 -36.87 -44.79 -27.72
CA THR A 49 -37.40 -43.47 -28.08
C THR A 49 -37.75 -42.70 -26.81
N SER A 50 -38.15 -41.44 -26.89
CA SER A 50 -38.60 -40.64 -25.73
C SER A 50 -39.66 -41.30 -24.84
N TYR A 51 -40.41 -42.29 -25.35
CA TYR A 51 -41.54 -42.90 -24.64
C TYR A 51 -41.53 -44.43 -24.60
N THR A 52 -40.67 -45.09 -25.38
CA THR A 52 -40.71 -46.56 -25.57
C THR A 52 -39.33 -47.16 -25.63
N GLU A 53 -39.13 -48.29 -24.94
CA GLU A 53 -37.90 -49.08 -24.95
C GLU A 53 -38.19 -50.50 -25.46
N GLU A 54 -37.23 -51.09 -26.16
CA GLU A 54 -37.31 -52.45 -26.70
C GLU A 54 -35.94 -53.13 -26.62
N TYR A 55 -35.90 -54.32 -26.00
CA TYR A 55 -34.71 -55.16 -25.93
C TYR A 55 -34.94 -56.43 -26.75
N LEU A 56 -34.04 -56.69 -27.69
CA LEU A 56 -34.06 -57.85 -28.58
C LEU A 56 -32.79 -58.67 -28.40
N VAL A 57 -32.94 -59.99 -28.39
CA VAL A 57 -31.82 -60.94 -28.34
C VAL A 57 -32.04 -61.97 -29.44
N ASN A 58 -31.17 -61.95 -30.44
CA ASN A 58 -31.26 -62.81 -31.62
C ASN A 58 -29.95 -63.61 -31.81
N THR A 59 -30.03 -64.72 -32.54
CA THR A 59 -28.88 -65.54 -32.92
C THR A 59 -28.75 -65.60 -34.43
N GLY A 60 -27.56 -65.40 -34.99
CA GLY A 60 -27.32 -65.40 -36.44
C GLY A 60 -26.29 -64.36 -36.89
N LYS A 61 -26.15 -64.15 -38.20
CA LYS A 61 -25.27 -63.11 -38.77
C LYS A 61 -25.86 -61.72 -38.51
N LEU A 62 -25.02 -60.79 -38.09
CA LEU A 62 -25.43 -59.45 -37.68
C LEU A 62 -26.13 -58.68 -38.81
N GLU A 63 -25.67 -58.81 -40.04
CA GLU A 63 -26.24 -58.15 -41.22
C GLU A 63 -27.68 -58.64 -41.50
N GLU A 64 -27.92 -59.94 -41.36
CA GLU A 64 -29.24 -60.55 -41.59
C GLU A 64 -30.23 -60.11 -40.49
N VAL A 65 -29.78 -60.07 -39.23
CA VAL A 65 -30.59 -59.60 -38.09
C VAL A 65 -30.92 -58.11 -38.23
N LEU A 66 -29.93 -57.26 -38.58
CA LEU A 66 -30.15 -55.83 -38.79
C LEU A 66 -31.09 -55.56 -39.97
N ASN A 67 -30.99 -56.33 -41.05
CA ASN A 67 -31.88 -56.19 -42.20
C ASN A 67 -33.32 -56.62 -41.89
N GLN A 68 -33.53 -57.63 -41.04
CA GLN A 68 -34.87 -58.05 -40.60
C GLN A 68 -35.53 -56.99 -39.70
N ILE A 69 -34.79 -56.41 -38.76
CA ILE A 69 -35.34 -55.48 -37.76
C ILE A 69 -35.40 -54.02 -38.22
N SER A 70 -34.72 -53.66 -39.31
CA SER A 70 -34.70 -52.27 -39.82
C SER A 70 -36.11 -51.77 -40.17
N ASN A 71 -36.93 -52.67 -40.71
CA ASN A 71 -38.28 -52.41 -41.20
C ASN A 71 -39.39 -53.12 -40.39
N SER A 72 -39.05 -53.85 -39.31
CA SER A 72 -40.00 -54.61 -38.50
C SER A 72 -39.76 -54.47 -36.97
N GLY A 73 -40.82 -54.62 -36.18
CA GLY A 73 -40.80 -54.47 -34.71
C GLY A 73 -41.49 -53.20 -34.20
N LYS A 74 -41.45 -52.95 -32.89
CA LYS A 74 -42.17 -51.81 -32.27
C LYS A 74 -41.57 -50.44 -32.62
N ILE A 75 -40.28 -50.38 -32.97
CA ILE A 75 -39.56 -49.14 -33.28
C ILE A 75 -38.78 -49.31 -34.62
N PRO A 76 -39.40 -49.10 -35.80
CA PRO A 76 -38.74 -49.23 -37.10
C PRO A 76 -37.87 -48.01 -37.44
N PHE A 77 -36.83 -48.15 -38.27
CA PHE A 77 -35.89 -47.06 -38.58
C PHE A 77 -36.56 -45.85 -39.25
N VAL A 78 -37.54 -46.09 -40.13
CA VAL A 78 -38.34 -45.05 -40.80
C VAL A 78 -39.21 -44.21 -39.86
N SER A 79 -39.42 -44.65 -38.61
CA SER A 79 -40.31 -43.94 -37.66
C SER A 79 -39.70 -42.67 -37.07
N LYS A 80 -38.37 -42.48 -37.16
CA LYS A 80 -37.65 -41.36 -36.57
C LYS A 80 -36.76 -40.67 -37.60
N LYS A 81 -36.55 -39.37 -37.41
CA LYS A 81 -35.75 -38.54 -38.34
C LYS A 81 -34.25 -38.62 -38.06
N ILE A 82 -33.86 -38.95 -36.83
CA ILE A 82 -32.47 -38.98 -36.36
C ILE A 82 -32.28 -40.20 -35.47
N TRP A 83 -31.18 -40.92 -35.66
CA TRP A 83 -30.78 -42.06 -34.84
C TRP A 83 -29.40 -41.88 -34.21
N PHE A 84 -29.26 -42.24 -32.93
CA PHE A 84 -27.98 -42.30 -32.23
C PHE A 84 -27.58 -43.75 -32.01
N VAL A 85 -26.42 -44.16 -32.55
CA VAL A 85 -26.03 -45.57 -32.63
C VAL A 85 -24.81 -45.85 -31.74
N GLN A 86 -24.93 -46.83 -30.86
CA GLN A 86 -23.84 -47.35 -30.04
C GLN A 86 -23.47 -48.78 -30.45
N LEU A 87 -22.19 -49.03 -30.68
CA LEU A 87 -21.65 -50.33 -31.13
C LEU A 87 -20.74 -50.92 -30.06
N GLY A 88 -20.85 -52.22 -29.81
CA GLY A 88 -19.95 -52.96 -28.93
C GLY A 88 -18.62 -53.35 -29.58
N ASP A 89 -17.62 -53.70 -28.76
CA ASP A 89 -16.21 -53.93 -29.15
C ASP A 89 -15.99 -54.98 -30.26
N HIS A 90 -16.93 -55.91 -30.46
CA HIS A 90 -16.83 -56.99 -31.44
C HIS A 90 -17.64 -56.75 -32.73
N VAL A 91 -18.17 -55.54 -32.92
CA VAL A 91 -18.98 -55.18 -34.10
C VAL A 91 -18.10 -54.50 -35.15
N ASP A 92 -18.08 -55.06 -36.37
CA ASP A 92 -17.43 -54.45 -37.52
C ASP A 92 -18.37 -53.41 -38.17
N PHE A 93 -18.10 -52.12 -37.91
CA PHE A 93 -18.92 -51.01 -38.39
C PHE A 93 -19.10 -51.02 -39.91
N GLU A 94 -18.07 -51.37 -40.67
CA GLU A 94 -18.10 -51.26 -42.14
C GLU A 94 -19.03 -52.30 -42.77
N LYS A 95 -19.14 -53.48 -42.16
CA LYS A 95 -20.08 -54.51 -42.63
C LYS A 95 -21.53 -54.14 -42.39
N ILE A 96 -21.80 -53.38 -41.33
CA ILE A 96 -23.17 -53.03 -40.93
C ILE A 96 -23.61 -51.63 -41.37
N ARG A 97 -22.68 -50.78 -41.83
CA ARG A 97 -22.94 -49.36 -42.15
C ARG A 97 -24.13 -49.17 -43.09
N ASN A 98 -24.24 -50.01 -44.12
CA ASN A 98 -25.31 -49.94 -45.11
C ASN A 98 -26.68 -50.43 -44.58
N PHE A 99 -26.71 -51.04 -43.41
CA PHE A 99 -27.93 -51.52 -42.74
C PHE A 99 -28.38 -50.59 -41.61
N LEU A 100 -27.62 -49.53 -41.29
CA LEU A 100 -27.98 -48.54 -40.29
C LEU A 100 -28.95 -47.48 -40.88
N PRO A 101 -29.68 -46.72 -40.03
CA PRO A 101 -30.55 -45.64 -40.49
C PRO A 101 -29.82 -44.59 -41.33
N GLU A 102 -30.46 -43.99 -42.34
CA GLU A 102 -29.80 -43.03 -43.25
C GLU A 102 -29.18 -41.82 -42.54
N LYS A 103 -29.84 -41.29 -41.51
CA LYS A 103 -29.36 -40.15 -40.72
C LYS A 103 -29.03 -40.57 -39.29
N PHE A 104 -27.76 -40.95 -39.09
CA PHE A 104 -27.27 -41.41 -37.79
C PHE A 104 -25.99 -40.70 -37.34
N SER A 105 -25.74 -40.74 -36.03
CA SER A 105 -24.49 -40.33 -35.39
C SER A 105 -24.06 -41.39 -34.38
N LEU A 106 -22.76 -41.64 -34.26
CA LEU A 106 -22.23 -42.61 -33.31
C LEU A 106 -22.16 -42.02 -31.90
N VAL A 107 -22.57 -42.80 -30.91
CA VAL A 107 -22.45 -42.47 -29.48
C VAL A 107 -21.86 -43.67 -28.74
N PHE A 108 -20.94 -43.40 -27.81
CA PHE A 108 -20.28 -44.45 -27.03
C PHE A 108 -20.87 -44.60 -25.62
N ARG A 109 -21.62 -43.59 -25.15
CA ARG A 109 -22.31 -43.58 -23.85
C ARG A 109 -23.66 -42.84 -23.92
N PRO A 110 -24.65 -43.20 -23.09
CA PRO A 110 -25.89 -42.45 -22.89
C PRO A 110 -25.68 -40.96 -22.58
N SER A 111 -24.61 -40.61 -21.86
CA SER A 111 -24.28 -39.22 -21.52
C SER A 111 -23.98 -38.34 -22.75
N HIS A 112 -23.65 -38.93 -23.90
CA HIS A 112 -23.43 -38.22 -25.18
C HIS A 112 -24.74 -37.71 -25.79
N LEU A 113 -25.88 -38.15 -25.25
CA LEU A 113 -27.22 -37.68 -25.59
C LEU A 113 -27.66 -36.49 -24.73
N LYS A 114 -26.78 -35.86 -23.95
CA LYS A 114 -27.15 -34.64 -23.21
C LYS A 114 -27.62 -33.52 -24.15
N PRO A 115 -28.50 -32.62 -23.69
CA PRO A 115 -28.96 -31.49 -24.49
C PRO A 115 -27.82 -30.58 -24.99
N VAL A 116 -28.05 -29.98 -26.16
CA VAL A 116 -27.15 -29.03 -26.83
C VAL A 116 -26.95 -27.79 -25.95
N ARG A 117 -25.69 -27.45 -25.65
CA ARG A 117 -25.30 -26.26 -24.86
C ARG A 117 -25.18 -25.02 -25.75
N GLU A 118 -25.07 -23.84 -25.13
CA GLU A 118 -24.86 -22.56 -25.84
C GLU A 118 -23.67 -22.64 -26.81
N LYS A 119 -22.53 -23.16 -26.35
CA LYS A 119 -21.31 -23.35 -27.14
C LYS A 119 -21.52 -24.17 -28.42
N ASP A 120 -22.33 -25.23 -28.36
CA ASP A 120 -22.61 -26.12 -29.50
C ASP A 120 -23.46 -25.43 -30.58
N ARG A 121 -24.23 -24.40 -30.20
CA ARG A 121 -25.15 -23.66 -31.10
C ARG A 121 -24.47 -22.52 -31.86
N ARG A 122 -23.24 -22.15 -31.48
CA ARG A 122 -22.52 -21.03 -32.10
C ARG A 122 -22.37 -21.22 -33.61
N THR A 123 -22.43 -20.12 -34.35
CA THR A 123 -22.06 -20.09 -35.76
C THR A 123 -20.56 -20.13 -35.86
N THR A 124 -20.01 -21.05 -36.66
CA THR A 124 -18.56 -21.13 -36.89
C THR A 124 -18.10 -19.91 -37.68
N ARG A 125 -17.14 -19.15 -37.15
CA ARG A 125 -16.58 -17.96 -37.81
C ARG A 125 -15.12 -18.14 -38.19
N ASN A 126 -14.34 -18.82 -37.34
CA ASN A 126 -12.91 -19.04 -37.54
C ASN A 126 -12.58 -20.53 -37.48
N VAL A 127 -11.66 -20.96 -38.34
CA VAL A 127 -11.20 -22.35 -38.44
C VAL A 127 -9.70 -22.40 -38.21
N ALA A 128 -9.25 -23.28 -37.32
CA ALA A 128 -7.84 -23.58 -37.14
C ALA A 128 -7.51 -24.91 -37.82
N ILE A 129 -6.52 -24.90 -38.72
CA ILE A 129 -6.11 -26.05 -39.52
C ILE A 129 -4.71 -26.48 -39.10
N VAL A 130 -4.60 -27.72 -38.63
CA VAL A 130 -3.35 -28.35 -38.22
C VAL A 130 -2.56 -28.78 -39.46
N ASP A 131 -1.26 -28.51 -39.45
CA ASP A 131 -0.33 -28.95 -40.49
C ASP A 131 -0.46 -30.46 -40.74
N GLY A 132 -0.50 -30.85 -42.02
CA GLY A 132 -0.76 -32.23 -42.44
C GLY A 132 -2.21 -32.56 -42.80
N SER A 133 -3.17 -31.66 -42.52
CA SER A 133 -4.57 -31.84 -42.96
C SER A 133 -4.69 -31.84 -44.49
N PRO A 134 -5.42 -32.77 -45.13
CA PRO A 134 -5.50 -32.86 -46.60
C PRO A 134 -6.25 -31.69 -47.26
N ASN A 135 -7.07 -30.95 -46.50
CA ASN A 135 -7.81 -29.80 -47.01
C ASN A 135 -7.54 -28.54 -46.19
N PHE A 136 -6.98 -27.53 -46.86
CA PHE A 136 -6.65 -26.22 -46.31
C PHE A 136 -7.59 -25.10 -46.77
N LYS A 137 -8.61 -25.43 -47.59
CA LYS A 137 -9.52 -24.43 -48.17
C LYS A 137 -10.79 -24.32 -47.31
N SER A 138 -11.06 -23.14 -46.79
CA SER A 138 -12.30 -22.78 -46.10
C SER A 138 -12.80 -21.44 -46.64
N SER A 139 -14.11 -21.21 -46.57
CA SER A 139 -14.69 -19.88 -46.81
C SER A 139 -14.62 -18.97 -45.58
N LEU A 140 -14.20 -19.52 -44.44
CA LEU A 140 -14.00 -18.82 -43.18
C LEU A 140 -12.55 -18.37 -42.99
N SER A 141 -12.29 -17.56 -41.95
CA SER A 141 -10.93 -17.17 -41.59
C SER A 141 -10.12 -18.39 -41.14
N VAL A 142 -8.98 -18.63 -41.78
CA VAL A 142 -8.12 -19.80 -41.55
C VAL A 142 -6.88 -19.41 -40.76
N LYS A 143 -6.67 -20.09 -39.62
CA LYS A 143 -5.41 -20.05 -38.85
C LYS A 143 -4.65 -21.35 -39.07
N LYS A 144 -3.41 -21.26 -39.53
CA LYS A 144 -2.53 -22.44 -39.69
C LYS A 144 -1.82 -22.71 -38.38
N ILE A 145 -1.76 -23.97 -37.96
CA ILE A 145 -1.09 -24.40 -36.73
C ILE A 145 0.14 -25.23 -37.11
N THR A 146 1.31 -24.70 -36.76
CA THR A 146 2.58 -25.44 -36.83
C THR A 146 2.82 -26.21 -35.53
N PRO A 147 3.72 -27.23 -35.52
CA PRO A 147 4.02 -28.01 -34.33
C PRO A 147 4.45 -27.14 -33.11
N ASN A 148 4.02 -27.53 -31.91
CA ASN A 148 4.17 -26.84 -30.62
C ASN A 148 3.29 -25.61 -30.39
N GLN A 149 2.35 -25.30 -31.29
CA GLN A 149 1.47 -24.13 -31.18
C GLN A 149 0.06 -24.47 -30.67
N ILE A 150 -0.20 -25.72 -30.29
CA ILE A 150 -1.51 -26.21 -29.83
C ILE A 150 -2.12 -25.41 -28.66
N PHE A 151 -1.29 -24.84 -27.77
CA PHE A 151 -1.79 -24.00 -26.66
C PHE A 151 -2.47 -22.70 -27.12
N SER A 152 -2.11 -22.19 -28.30
CA SER A 152 -2.74 -20.99 -28.89
C SER A 152 -4.16 -21.26 -29.43
N ILE A 153 -4.54 -22.54 -29.59
CA ILE A 153 -5.84 -22.99 -30.13
C ILE A 153 -7.00 -22.70 -29.16
N HIS A 154 -6.73 -22.64 -27.85
CA HIS A 154 -7.79 -22.56 -26.84
C HIS A 154 -8.58 -21.24 -26.86
N LEU A 155 -7.94 -20.14 -27.25
CA LEU A 155 -8.52 -18.81 -27.25
C LEU A 155 -8.69 -18.32 -28.70
N ASP A 156 -9.94 -18.23 -29.15
CA ASP A 156 -10.37 -17.67 -30.44
C ASP A 156 -10.28 -18.63 -31.65
N THR A 157 -10.82 -19.84 -31.46
CA THR A 157 -11.04 -20.87 -32.50
C THR A 157 -12.43 -21.48 -32.32
N ASP A 158 -13.29 -21.43 -33.35
CA ASP A 158 -14.62 -22.07 -33.29
C ASP A 158 -14.57 -23.53 -33.73
N MET A 159 -13.74 -23.82 -34.74
CA MET A 159 -13.64 -25.13 -35.37
C MET A 159 -12.18 -25.54 -35.57
N LEU A 160 -11.86 -26.77 -35.14
CA LEU A 160 -10.58 -27.41 -35.36
C LEU A 160 -10.66 -28.34 -36.57
N VAL A 161 -9.67 -28.30 -37.44
CA VAL A 161 -9.48 -29.21 -38.57
C VAL A 161 -8.10 -29.83 -38.46
N SER A 162 -8.04 -31.15 -38.40
CA SER A 162 -6.79 -31.86 -38.09
C SER A 162 -6.71 -33.21 -38.79
N PRO A 163 -5.51 -33.78 -39.01
CA PRO A 163 -5.37 -35.22 -39.23
C PRO A 163 -5.91 -36.00 -38.03
N PHE A 164 -6.39 -37.20 -38.25
CA PHE A 164 -6.81 -38.07 -37.16
C PHE A 164 -5.60 -38.47 -36.30
N PRO A 165 -5.62 -38.25 -34.97
CA PRO A 165 -4.45 -38.43 -34.11
C PRO A 165 -4.02 -39.89 -33.98
N ASN A 166 -2.72 -40.15 -34.08
CA ASN A 166 -2.13 -41.42 -33.66
C ASN A 166 -1.86 -41.37 -32.15
N ILE A 167 -2.79 -41.93 -31.36
CA ILE A 167 -2.90 -41.80 -29.89
C ILE A 167 -1.60 -42.08 -29.10
N ASN A 168 -0.64 -42.81 -29.67
CA ASN A 168 0.63 -43.14 -29.00
C ASN A 168 1.74 -42.09 -29.18
N GLU A 169 1.65 -41.18 -30.16
CA GLU A 169 2.70 -40.21 -30.52
C GLU A 169 2.17 -38.77 -30.71
N ASP A 170 0.88 -38.60 -31.01
CA ASP A 170 0.23 -37.30 -31.23
C ASP A 170 -0.60 -36.86 -30.02
N ASN A 171 -0.82 -35.56 -29.85
CA ASN A 171 -1.77 -35.07 -28.85
C ASN A 171 -3.24 -35.30 -29.28
N SER A 172 -4.19 -35.23 -28.33
CA SER A 172 -5.62 -35.50 -28.58
C SER A 172 -6.31 -34.53 -29.55
N PHE A 173 -5.60 -33.51 -30.04
CA PHE A 173 -6.07 -32.56 -31.06
C PHE A 173 -5.45 -32.80 -32.45
N GLY A 174 -4.60 -33.83 -32.60
CA GLY A 174 -4.03 -34.26 -33.89
C GLY A 174 -2.76 -33.51 -34.31
N GLU A 175 -2.07 -32.83 -33.40
CA GLU A 175 -0.74 -32.27 -33.68
C GLU A 175 0.34 -33.33 -33.46
N SER A 176 1.10 -33.59 -34.52
CA SER A 176 2.24 -34.51 -34.52
C SER A 176 3.52 -33.82 -34.05
N LEU A 177 4.37 -34.55 -33.32
CA LEU A 177 5.71 -34.12 -32.87
C LEU A 177 5.74 -32.92 -31.90
N SER A 178 4.71 -32.76 -31.06
CA SER A 178 4.69 -31.74 -30.00
C SER A 178 5.70 -32.10 -28.89
N GLU A 179 6.68 -31.25 -28.61
CA GLU A 179 7.64 -31.39 -27.49
C GLU A 179 6.97 -31.14 -26.13
N LYS A 180 5.77 -30.54 -26.11
CA LYS A 180 5.01 -30.21 -24.89
C LYS A 180 3.85 -31.20 -24.69
N ASN A 181 3.99 -32.10 -23.71
CA ASN A 181 2.86 -32.88 -23.22
C ASN A 181 1.83 -31.96 -22.55
N LEU A 182 0.64 -31.86 -23.14
CA LEU A 182 -0.50 -31.17 -22.52
C LEU A 182 -0.93 -31.93 -21.26
N ALA A 183 -0.98 -31.26 -20.12
CA ALA A 183 -1.50 -31.86 -18.91
C ALA A 183 -3.00 -32.17 -19.10
N VAL A 184 -3.42 -33.38 -18.72
CA VAL A 184 -4.82 -33.85 -18.65
C VAL A 184 -5.73 -32.74 -18.08
N ARG A 185 -5.31 -32.06 -17.01
CA ARG A 185 -6.06 -30.96 -16.39
C ARG A 185 -6.42 -29.81 -17.37
N ASP A 186 -5.52 -29.43 -18.26
CA ASP A 186 -5.71 -28.31 -19.20
C ASP A 186 -6.64 -28.70 -20.36
N LEU A 187 -6.80 -30.00 -20.62
CA LEU A 187 -7.76 -30.55 -21.58
C LEU A 187 -9.20 -30.58 -21.01
N PHE A 188 -9.38 -30.84 -19.72
CA PHE A 188 -10.68 -31.26 -19.16
C PHE A 188 -11.54 -30.16 -18.49
N HIS A 189 -11.09 -28.90 -18.44
CA HIS A 189 -11.83 -27.83 -17.74
C HIS A 189 -12.75 -26.94 -18.62
N ASN A 190 -13.12 -27.35 -19.85
CA ASN A 190 -13.90 -26.51 -20.78
C ASN A 190 -13.29 -25.12 -21.05
N GLN A 191 -11.96 -24.97 -20.93
CA GLN A 191 -11.26 -23.69 -21.07
C GLN A 191 -10.97 -23.32 -22.55
N ASN A 192 -11.56 -24.03 -23.50
CA ASN A 192 -11.45 -23.76 -24.93
C ASN A 192 -12.77 -23.25 -25.52
N GLU A 193 -12.69 -22.49 -26.61
CA GLU A 193 -13.87 -22.01 -27.35
C GLU A 193 -14.30 -22.91 -28.53
N ILE A 194 -13.57 -23.99 -28.78
CA ILE A 194 -13.79 -24.92 -29.90
C ILE A 194 -15.15 -25.61 -29.74
N SER A 195 -16.07 -25.33 -30.66
CA SER A 195 -17.40 -25.92 -30.68
C SER A 195 -17.46 -27.18 -31.54
N SER A 196 -16.61 -27.26 -32.57
CA SER A 196 -16.60 -28.34 -33.55
C SER A 196 -15.18 -28.83 -33.89
N ALA A 197 -15.02 -30.12 -34.17
CA ALA A 197 -13.75 -30.69 -34.63
C ALA A 197 -13.98 -31.63 -35.82
N LEU A 198 -13.20 -31.42 -36.88
CA LEU A 198 -13.18 -32.27 -38.08
C LEU A 198 -11.83 -32.96 -38.19
N PHE A 199 -11.85 -34.30 -38.25
CA PHE A 199 -10.66 -35.10 -38.45
C PHE A 199 -10.63 -35.74 -39.83
N TYR A 200 -9.47 -35.68 -40.48
CA TYR A 200 -9.22 -36.39 -41.73
C TYR A 200 -8.37 -37.62 -41.50
N GLU A 201 -8.82 -38.75 -42.02
CA GLU A 201 -8.18 -40.03 -41.80
C GLU A 201 -7.82 -40.69 -43.15
N GLN A 202 -6.61 -41.24 -43.24
CA GLN A 202 -6.10 -41.90 -44.45
C GLN A 202 -6.42 -43.40 -44.45
N THR A 203 -6.54 -44.01 -43.25
CA THR A 203 -6.80 -45.44 -43.04
C THR A 203 -8.00 -45.65 -42.13
N LYS A 204 -8.90 -46.59 -42.41
CA LYS A 204 -10.15 -46.73 -41.62
C LYS A 204 -9.85 -46.91 -40.11
N PRO A 205 -10.26 -45.98 -39.22
CA PRO A 205 -9.85 -46.00 -37.84
C PRO A 205 -10.69 -47.02 -37.05
N HIS A 206 -10.06 -47.76 -36.14
CA HIS A 206 -10.77 -48.70 -35.26
C HIS A 206 -11.76 -47.97 -34.33
N LEU A 207 -12.96 -48.54 -34.13
CA LEU A 207 -14.00 -47.98 -33.24
C LEU A 207 -13.49 -47.65 -31.83
N GLY A 208 -12.58 -48.48 -31.28
CA GLY A 208 -11.95 -48.22 -29.99
C GLY A 208 -11.17 -46.90 -29.94
N LYS A 209 -10.42 -46.57 -31.00
CA LYS A 209 -9.68 -45.30 -31.11
C LYS A 209 -10.62 -44.10 -31.27
N ILE A 210 -11.69 -44.26 -32.07
CA ILE A 210 -12.72 -43.21 -32.23
C ILE A 210 -13.42 -42.94 -30.89
N SER A 211 -13.73 -44.00 -30.14
CA SER A 211 -14.35 -43.90 -28.81
C SER A 211 -13.44 -43.16 -27.84
N GLU A 212 -12.17 -43.53 -27.75
CA GLU A 212 -11.21 -42.89 -26.86
C GLU A 212 -11.04 -41.40 -27.18
N LEU A 213 -10.85 -41.06 -28.46
CA LEU A 213 -10.76 -39.68 -28.93
C LEU A 213 -12.03 -38.87 -28.59
N TYR A 214 -13.22 -39.43 -28.87
CA TYR A 214 -14.47 -38.73 -28.63
C TYR A 214 -14.76 -38.51 -27.14
N GLU A 215 -14.42 -39.46 -26.27
CA GLU A 215 -14.55 -39.28 -24.82
C GLU A 215 -13.68 -38.12 -24.32
N VAL A 216 -12.44 -38.03 -24.79
CA VAL A 216 -11.54 -36.91 -24.46
C VAL A 216 -12.12 -35.58 -24.95
N LEU A 217 -12.52 -35.50 -26.22
CA LEU A 217 -13.07 -34.26 -26.81
C LEU A 217 -14.39 -33.83 -26.15
N ASN A 218 -15.29 -34.78 -25.86
CA ASN A 218 -16.57 -34.49 -25.21
C ASN A 218 -16.38 -34.01 -23.77
N ALA A 219 -15.41 -34.57 -23.03
CA ALA A 219 -15.02 -34.09 -21.71
C ALA A 219 -14.39 -32.68 -21.75
N SER A 220 -13.64 -32.37 -22.82
CA SER A 220 -13.15 -31.02 -23.12
C SER A 220 -14.23 -30.04 -23.62
N GLY A 221 -15.48 -30.48 -23.75
CA GLY A 221 -16.61 -29.66 -24.18
C GLY A 221 -16.72 -29.46 -25.69
N ILE A 222 -16.06 -30.29 -26.49
CA ILE A 222 -16.14 -30.32 -27.96
C ILE A 222 -17.08 -31.45 -28.35
N ARG A 223 -18.34 -31.11 -28.63
CA ARG A 223 -19.40 -32.11 -28.82
C ARG A 223 -19.79 -32.34 -30.27
N ASN A 224 -19.46 -31.39 -31.15
CA ASN A 224 -19.70 -31.52 -32.58
C ASN A 224 -18.46 -32.09 -33.27
N VAL A 225 -18.37 -33.42 -33.39
CA VAL A 225 -17.19 -34.06 -34.00
C VAL A 225 -17.58 -34.79 -35.27
N ALA A 226 -16.81 -34.61 -36.34
CA ALA A 226 -16.96 -35.29 -37.60
C ALA A 226 -15.64 -35.92 -38.03
N ILE A 227 -15.69 -37.13 -38.60
CA ILE A 227 -14.54 -37.79 -39.21
C ILE A 227 -14.82 -37.90 -40.71
N CYS A 228 -13.89 -37.44 -41.53
CA CYS A 228 -13.92 -37.57 -42.97
C CYS A 228 -12.81 -38.50 -43.43
N ASN A 229 -13.17 -39.50 -44.23
CA ASN A 229 -12.21 -40.37 -44.89
C ASN A 229 -11.63 -39.63 -46.10
N ALA A 230 -10.30 -39.62 -46.23
CA ALA A 230 -9.59 -38.88 -47.28
C ALA A 230 -9.96 -39.33 -48.70
N SER A 231 -10.54 -40.53 -48.86
CA SER A 231 -11.02 -41.07 -50.13
C SER A 231 -12.46 -40.69 -50.51
N ASP A 232 -13.21 -40.04 -49.61
CA ASP A 232 -14.62 -39.70 -49.81
C ASP A 232 -14.83 -38.23 -50.24
N SER A 233 -16.04 -37.91 -50.73
CA SER A 233 -16.40 -36.56 -51.21
C SER A 233 -16.24 -35.44 -50.18
N CYS A 234 -16.29 -35.76 -48.89
CA CYS A 234 -16.07 -34.79 -47.81
C CYS A 234 -14.63 -34.22 -47.78
N ALA A 235 -13.64 -34.90 -48.35
CA ALA A 235 -12.24 -34.49 -48.30
C ALA A 235 -11.95 -33.23 -49.13
N THR A 236 -12.80 -32.92 -50.12
CA THR A 236 -12.64 -31.76 -51.02
C THR A 236 -13.61 -30.62 -50.72
N ALA A 237 -14.59 -30.85 -49.86
CA ALA A 237 -15.58 -29.86 -49.45
C ALA A 237 -15.01 -28.89 -48.40
N PHE A 238 -15.51 -27.66 -48.35
CA PHE A 238 -15.12 -26.74 -47.28
C PHE A 238 -15.51 -27.31 -45.90
N PRO A 239 -14.59 -27.30 -44.90
CA PRO A 239 -14.79 -27.96 -43.62
C PRO A 239 -16.11 -27.60 -42.91
N GLU A 240 -16.51 -26.32 -42.96
CA GLU A 240 -17.73 -25.81 -42.34
C GLU A 240 -19.02 -26.37 -42.94
N LYS A 241 -18.99 -26.80 -44.21
CA LYS A 241 -20.16 -27.40 -44.90
C LYS A 241 -20.36 -28.86 -44.56
N ILE A 242 -19.36 -29.55 -44.01
CA ILE A 242 -19.50 -30.97 -43.63
C ILE A 242 -20.52 -31.12 -42.49
N PHE A 243 -20.57 -30.15 -41.58
CA PHE A 243 -21.52 -30.14 -40.47
C PHE A 243 -22.96 -29.77 -40.86
N SER A 244 -23.24 -29.39 -42.11
CA SER A 244 -24.63 -29.18 -42.58
C SER A 244 -25.37 -30.48 -42.84
N GLY A 245 -24.65 -31.62 -42.94
CA GLY A 245 -25.21 -32.94 -43.23
C GLY A 245 -25.62 -33.15 -44.69
N GLU A 246 -25.29 -32.20 -45.58
CA GLU A 246 -25.60 -32.27 -47.02
C GLU A 246 -24.53 -33.01 -47.85
N ILE A 247 -23.39 -33.34 -47.23
CA ILE A 247 -22.21 -33.91 -47.90
C ILE A 247 -22.01 -35.35 -47.45
N SER A 248 -22.06 -36.28 -48.41
CA SER A 248 -21.80 -37.71 -48.20
C SER A 248 -20.35 -37.98 -47.83
N GLY A 249 -20.12 -39.04 -47.04
CA GLY A 249 -18.77 -39.53 -46.67
C GLY A 249 -18.26 -39.11 -45.29
N SER A 250 -19.04 -38.35 -44.52
CA SER A 250 -18.70 -37.97 -43.15
C SER A 250 -19.34 -38.90 -42.12
N LEU A 251 -18.62 -39.14 -41.02
CA LEU A 251 -19.09 -39.87 -39.84
C LEU A 251 -19.25 -38.88 -38.68
N PHE A 252 -20.48 -38.70 -38.21
CA PHE A 252 -20.76 -37.81 -37.07
C PHE A 252 -20.68 -38.57 -35.75
N LEU A 253 -20.14 -37.90 -34.73
CA LEU A 253 -20.05 -38.41 -33.36
C LEU A 253 -20.83 -37.50 -32.42
N GLY A 254 -21.58 -38.10 -31.49
CA GLY A 254 -22.36 -37.38 -30.49
C GLY A 254 -23.76 -36.95 -30.93
N SER A 255 -24.51 -36.38 -30.00
CA SER A 255 -25.86 -35.88 -30.32
C SER A 255 -25.90 -34.45 -30.86
N SER A 256 -24.92 -33.61 -30.52
CA SER A 256 -24.97 -32.17 -30.82
C SER A 256 -24.98 -31.85 -32.32
N VAL A 257 -24.26 -32.62 -33.16
CA VAL A 257 -24.18 -32.38 -34.61
C VAL A 257 -25.56 -32.47 -35.28
N LEU A 258 -26.35 -33.49 -34.92
CA LEU A 258 -27.66 -33.74 -35.53
C LEU A 258 -28.79 -32.94 -34.85
N ARG A 259 -28.57 -32.46 -33.62
CA ARG A 259 -29.53 -31.65 -32.85
C ARG A 259 -29.40 -30.15 -33.05
N LYS A 260 -28.37 -29.69 -33.76
CA LYS A 260 -28.16 -28.26 -34.02
C LYS A 260 -29.37 -27.70 -34.80
N LYS A 261 -30.13 -26.82 -34.14
CA LYS A 261 -31.25 -26.05 -34.72
C LYS A 261 -30.90 -24.57 -34.69
N ASP A 262 -31.36 -23.81 -35.68
CA ASP A 262 -31.34 -22.35 -35.63
C ASP A 262 -32.29 -21.88 -34.52
N VAL A 263 -31.73 -21.35 -33.42
CA VAL A 263 -32.50 -20.83 -32.28
C VAL A 263 -32.11 -19.37 -32.06
N PHE A 264 -33.12 -18.52 -31.84
CA PHE A 264 -32.92 -17.14 -31.39
C PHE A 264 -32.50 -17.13 -29.92
N ILE A 265 -31.26 -16.74 -29.65
CA ILE A 265 -30.75 -16.43 -28.31
C ILE A 265 -30.88 -14.92 -28.09
N SER A 266 -31.22 -14.48 -26.88
CA SER A 266 -31.22 -13.05 -26.53
C SER A 266 -29.78 -12.52 -26.55
N LEU A 267 -29.45 -11.80 -27.62
CA LEU A 267 -28.14 -11.17 -27.81
C LEU A 267 -27.87 -10.07 -26.77
N GLU A 268 -28.91 -9.35 -26.33
CA GLU A 268 -28.82 -8.29 -25.33
C GLU A 268 -28.32 -8.84 -23.99
N ASN A 269 -28.86 -9.97 -23.54
CA ASN A 269 -28.43 -10.63 -22.30
C ASN A 269 -26.95 -11.04 -22.35
N LEU A 270 -26.47 -11.57 -23.48
CA LEU A 270 -25.06 -11.96 -23.62
C LEU A 270 -24.15 -10.73 -23.54
N SER A 271 -24.51 -9.63 -24.20
CA SER A 271 -23.71 -8.39 -24.16
C SER A 271 -23.62 -7.79 -22.75
N LEU A 272 -24.68 -7.90 -21.95
CA LEU A 272 -24.69 -7.47 -20.55
C LEU A 272 -23.82 -8.38 -19.67
N LEU A 273 -23.96 -9.70 -19.83
CA LEU A 273 -23.16 -10.69 -19.08
C LEU A 273 -21.65 -10.55 -19.32
N VAL A 274 -21.23 -10.12 -20.52
CA VAL A 274 -19.82 -9.79 -20.79
C VAL A 274 -19.35 -8.70 -19.83
N ARG A 275 -20.12 -7.62 -19.73
CA ARG A 275 -19.76 -6.44 -18.93
C ARG A 275 -19.83 -6.74 -17.44
N GLU A 276 -20.89 -7.38 -16.97
CA GLU A 276 -21.05 -7.75 -15.56
C GLU A 276 -19.91 -8.64 -15.06
N ASN A 277 -19.55 -9.67 -15.83
CA ASN A 277 -18.44 -10.55 -15.45
C ASN A 277 -17.07 -9.85 -15.55
N GLU A 278 -16.87 -8.98 -16.54
CA GLU A 278 -15.63 -8.21 -16.62
C GLU A 278 -15.49 -7.24 -15.44
N ARG A 279 -16.58 -6.60 -15.01
CA ARG A 279 -16.59 -5.70 -13.84
C ARG A 279 -16.25 -6.42 -12.53
N LYS A 280 -16.66 -7.68 -12.41
CA LYS A 280 -16.34 -8.59 -11.31
C LYS A 280 -14.96 -9.25 -11.41
N ASP A 281 -14.14 -8.84 -12.39
CA ASP A 281 -12.82 -9.41 -12.67
C ASP A 281 -12.87 -10.93 -13.02
N ASN A 282 -14.04 -11.47 -13.40
CA ASN A 282 -14.25 -12.83 -13.94
C ASN A 282 -13.91 -12.90 -15.44
N VAL A 283 -12.65 -12.61 -15.79
CA VAL A 283 -12.19 -12.42 -17.18
C VAL A 283 -12.50 -13.62 -18.09
N ARG A 284 -12.41 -14.85 -17.58
CA ARG A 284 -12.67 -16.06 -18.37
C ARG A 284 -14.14 -16.18 -18.78
N GLU A 285 -15.07 -15.94 -17.86
CA GLU A 285 -16.50 -15.98 -18.13
C GLU A 285 -16.91 -14.83 -19.07
N ALA A 286 -16.39 -13.62 -18.81
CA ALA A 286 -16.57 -12.49 -19.70
C ALA A 286 -16.10 -12.80 -21.13
N TYR A 287 -14.94 -13.45 -21.27
CA TYR A 287 -14.40 -13.88 -22.57
C TYR A 287 -15.31 -14.88 -23.27
N THR A 288 -15.77 -15.93 -22.58
CA THR A 288 -16.65 -16.94 -23.15
C THR A 288 -18.01 -16.36 -23.58
N HIS A 289 -18.57 -15.42 -22.81
CA HIS A 289 -19.78 -14.70 -23.21
C HIS A 289 -19.53 -13.76 -24.40
N ALA A 290 -18.39 -13.07 -24.46
CA ALA A 290 -18.06 -12.16 -25.56
C ALA A 290 -17.87 -12.94 -26.86
N PHE A 291 -17.20 -14.08 -26.77
CA PHE A 291 -17.01 -14.99 -27.88
C PHE A 291 -18.35 -15.54 -28.40
N SER A 292 -19.25 -15.91 -27.48
CA SER A 292 -20.60 -16.37 -27.85
C SER A 292 -21.42 -15.26 -28.51
N TYR A 293 -21.41 -14.06 -27.92
CA TYR A 293 -22.08 -12.87 -28.45
C TYR A 293 -21.63 -12.60 -29.90
N ARG A 294 -20.32 -12.55 -30.14
CA ARG A 294 -19.75 -12.39 -31.48
C ARG A 294 -20.25 -13.47 -32.45
N SER A 295 -20.21 -14.73 -32.05
CA SER A 295 -20.58 -15.85 -32.93
C SER A 295 -22.08 -15.89 -33.29
N PHE A 296 -22.96 -15.25 -32.50
CA PHE A 296 -24.39 -15.17 -32.80
C PHE A 296 -24.82 -13.90 -33.57
N LEU A 297 -23.95 -12.89 -33.71
CA LEU A 297 -24.27 -11.67 -34.44
C LEU A 297 -24.45 -11.93 -35.94
N LYS A 298 -25.45 -11.27 -36.56
CA LYS A 298 -25.73 -11.35 -38.01
C LYS A 298 -25.45 -10.05 -38.79
N LYS A 299 -25.32 -8.90 -38.10
CA LYS A 299 -25.09 -7.59 -38.73
C LYS A 299 -23.60 -7.23 -38.74
N GLU A 300 -23.10 -6.66 -39.84
CA GLU A 300 -21.69 -6.33 -40.05
C GLU A 300 -21.18 -5.21 -39.13
N ASP A 301 -21.93 -4.12 -38.90
CA ASP A 301 -21.44 -2.98 -38.08
C ASP A 301 -21.27 -3.32 -36.59
N MET A 302 -22.11 -4.20 -36.04
CA MET A 302 -21.99 -4.67 -34.65
C MET A 302 -20.87 -5.69 -34.47
N PHE A 303 -20.33 -6.24 -35.56
CA PHE A 303 -19.30 -7.27 -35.53
C PHE A 303 -17.97 -6.74 -35.03
N LEU A 304 -17.58 -5.52 -35.43
CA LEU A 304 -16.31 -4.94 -35.05
C LEU A 304 -16.20 -4.72 -33.53
N ALA A 305 -17.22 -4.14 -32.90
CA ALA A 305 -17.20 -3.90 -31.45
C ALA A 305 -17.12 -5.22 -30.67
N ALA A 306 -17.89 -6.24 -31.07
CA ALA A 306 -17.85 -7.55 -30.44
C ALA A 306 -16.49 -8.26 -30.63
N GLU A 307 -15.89 -8.15 -31.82
CA GLU A 307 -14.56 -8.70 -32.09
C GLU A 307 -13.49 -8.00 -31.24
N LEU A 308 -13.56 -6.67 -31.10
CA LEU A 308 -12.64 -5.92 -30.23
C LEU A 308 -12.76 -6.31 -28.75
N ASP A 309 -13.98 -6.60 -28.27
CA ASP A 309 -14.20 -7.12 -26.91
C ASP A 309 -13.55 -8.51 -26.72
N VAL A 310 -13.70 -9.41 -27.70
CA VAL A 310 -13.07 -10.74 -27.68
C VAL A 310 -11.55 -10.62 -27.67
N LEU A 311 -10.96 -9.78 -28.53
CA LEU A 311 -9.51 -9.58 -28.59
C LEU A 311 -8.95 -8.96 -27.31
N ARG A 312 -9.66 -7.98 -26.74
CA ARG A 312 -9.30 -7.35 -25.46
C ARG A 312 -9.28 -8.36 -24.31
N LEU A 313 -10.33 -9.15 -24.17
CA LEU A 313 -10.45 -10.16 -23.13
C LEU A 313 -9.47 -11.33 -23.34
N LYS A 314 -9.24 -11.72 -24.60
CA LYS A 314 -8.18 -12.67 -24.98
C LYS A 314 -6.82 -12.18 -24.49
N TRP A 315 -6.50 -10.90 -24.73
CA TRP A 315 -5.24 -10.34 -24.29
C TRP A 315 -5.13 -10.29 -22.76
N LYS A 316 -6.21 -9.99 -22.03
CA LYS A 316 -6.24 -10.08 -20.56
C LYS A 316 -5.93 -11.50 -20.06
N LEU A 317 -6.45 -12.53 -20.73
CA LEU A 317 -6.16 -13.94 -20.41
C LEU A 317 -4.73 -14.38 -20.79
N SER A 318 -4.06 -13.66 -21.68
CA SER A 318 -2.73 -14.01 -22.19
C SER A 318 -1.74 -12.85 -21.99
N PRO A 319 -1.24 -12.63 -20.75
CA PRO A 319 -0.48 -11.44 -20.40
C PRO A 319 0.88 -11.31 -21.09
N GLN A 320 1.47 -12.41 -21.56
CA GLN A 320 2.80 -12.43 -22.20
C GLN A 320 2.78 -12.17 -23.72
N VAL A 321 1.58 -12.05 -24.32
CA VAL A 321 1.39 -11.91 -25.76
C VAL A 321 1.45 -10.44 -26.16
N THR A 322 2.07 -10.12 -27.30
CA THR A 322 2.24 -8.74 -27.77
C THR A 322 0.96 -8.19 -28.44
N MET A 323 0.87 -6.88 -28.56
CA MET A 323 -0.24 -6.23 -29.28
C MET A 323 -0.34 -6.68 -30.74
N GLU A 324 0.79 -6.87 -31.41
CA GLU A 324 0.86 -7.31 -32.80
C GLU A 324 0.34 -8.73 -32.98
N GLU A 325 0.63 -9.63 -32.06
CA GLU A 325 0.10 -11.00 -32.08
C GLU A 325 -1.42 -11.07 -31.83
N ILE A 326 -1.99 -10.13 -31.06
CA ILE A 326 -3.43 -10.10 -30.80
C ILE A 326 -4.22 -9.36 -31.90
N TYR A 327 -3.76 -8.19 -32.32
CA TYR A 327 -4.51 -7.30 -33.21
C TYR A 327 -3.97 -7.24 -34.66
N GLY A 328 -2.77 -7.77 -34.92
CA GLY A 328 -2.06 -7.62 -36.20
C GLY A 328 -2.85 -8.11 -37.40
N ASP A 329 -3.43 -9.31 -37.32
CA ASP A 329 -4.25 -9.89 -38.40
C ASP A 329 -5.45 -8.99 -38.76
N LEU A 330 -6.14 -8.46 -37.75
CA LEU A 330 -7.30 -7.58 -37.95
C LEU A 330 -6.87 -6.24 -38.58
N LEU A 331 -5.72 -5.71 -38.16
CA LEU A 331 -5.15 -4.47 -38.69
C LEU A 331 -4.66 -4.58 -40.13
N GLN A 332 -4.10 -5.74 -40.52
CA GLN A 332 -3.61 -5.99 -41.88
C GLN A 332 -4.76 -6.24 -42.87
N ASN A 333 -5.80 -6.96 -42.43
CA ASN A 333 -6.94 -7.32 -43.29
C ASN A 333 -7.92 -6.16 -43.55
N THR A 334 -7.86 -5.09 -42.76
CA THR A 334 -8.77 -3.94 -42.85
C THR A 334 -8.28 -2.91 -43.88
N LYS A 335 -9.07 -2.67 -44.93
CA LYS A 335 -8.75 -1.71 -46.01
C LYS A 335 -9.17 -0.26 -45.71
N LEU A 336 -10.19 -0.06 -44.88
CA LEU A 336 -10.71 1.26 -44.53
C LEU A 336 -9.91 1.88 -43.39
N GLU A 337 -9.33 3.05 -43.64
CA GLU A 337 -8.45 3.74 -42.69
C GLU A 337 -9.17 4.17 -41.40
N THR A 338 -10.45 4.57 -41.49
CA THR A 338 -11.29 4.94 -40.33
C THR A 338 -11.57 3.75 -39.39
N VAL A 339 -11.72 2.55 -39.96
CA VAL A 339 -11.93 1.31 -39.22
C VAL A 339 -10.61 0.88 -38.56
N LYS A 340 -9.51 0.99 -39.32
CA LYS A 340 -8.15 0.73 -38.81
C LYS A 340 -7.80 1.65 -37.63
N ASP A 341 -8.11 2.94 -37.72
CA ASP A 341 -7.94 3.93 -36.64
C ASP A 341 -8.74 3.55 -35.38
N SER A 342 -9.95 3.02 -35.55
CA SER A 342 -10.80 2.57 -34.43
C SER A 342 -10.27 1.30 -33.76
N ILE A 343 -9.74 0.35 -34.53
CA ILE A 343 -9.07 -0.85 -34.00
C ILE A 343 -7.81 -0.46 -33.23
N LEU A 344 -6.95 0.38 -33.82
CA LEU A 344 -5.74 0.89 -33.17
C LEU A 344 -6.07 1.64 -31.88
N PHE A 345 -7.09 2.48 -31.90
CA PHE A 345 -7.53 3.20 -30.70
C PHE A 345 -7.92 2.24 -29.58
N SER A 346 -8.77 1.24 -29.86
CA SER A 346 -9.19 0.25 -28.86
C SER A 346 -8.02 -0.54 -28.30
N ALA A 347 -7.09 -0.95 -29.14
CA ALA A 347 -5.93 -1.74 -28.73
C ALA A 347 -4.96 -0.93 -27.85
N LEU A 348 -4.63 0.31 -28.26
CA LEU A 348 -3.78 1.21 -27.47
C LEU A 348 -4.43 1.63 -26.16
N LEU A 349 -5.75 1.89 -26.16
CA LEU A 349 -6.52 2.19 -24.96
C LEU A 349 -6.40 1.07 -23.93
N ASN A 350 -6.63 -0.17 -24.36
CA ASN A 350 -6.48 -1.34 -23.49
C ASN A 350 -5.03 -1.50 -23.00
N CYS A 351 -4.05 -1.30 -23.89
CA CYS A 351 -2.65 -1.45 -23.53
C CYS A 351 -2.22 -0.46 -22.44
N TYR A 352 -2.58 0.82 -22.58
CA TYR A 352 -2.17 1.85 -21.62
C TYR A 352 -2.91 1.77 -20.28
N LEU A 353 -4.09 1.15 -20.24
CA LEU A 353 -4.84 0.92 -18.99
C LEU A 353 -4.40 -0.34 -18.26
N ASP A 354 -4.29 -1.47 -18.97
CA ASP A 354 -4.22 -2.80 -18.36
C ASP A 354 -2.88 -3.53 -18.54
N LYS A 355 -2.00 -3.08 -19.45
CA LYS A 355 -0.77 -3.81 -19.82
C LYS A 355 0.52 -3.09 -19.44
N ASN A 356 1.66 -3.78 -19.55
CA ASN A 356 2.97 -3.17 -19.43
C ASN A 356 3.33 -2.48 -20.76
N LEU A 357 4.03 -1.34 -20.69
CA LEU A 357 4.38 -0.58 -21.88
C LEU A 357 5.28 -1.37 -22.85
N SER A 358 6.07 -2.33 -22.36
CA SER A 358 6.88 -3.25 -23.17
C SER A 358 6.04 -4.03 -24.19
N ASP A 359 4.80 -4.35 -23.85
CA ASP A 359 3.92 -5.21 -24.63
C ASP A 359 3.14 -4.40 -25.69
N CYS A 360 3.27 -3.06 -25.65
CA CYS A 360 2.59 -2.08 -26.51
C CYS A 360 3.46 -1.56 -27.67
N ASN A 361 4.70 -2.03 -27.84
CA ASN A 361 5.72 -1.34 -28.65
C ASN A 361 5.46 -1.30 -30.17
N SER A 362 4.56 -2.13 -30.70
CA SER A 362 4.33 -2.26 -32.15
C SER A 362 3.63 -1.05 -32.78
N TYR A 363 2.85 -0.29 -31.99
CA TYR A 363 2.12 0.89 -32.45
C TYR A 363 2.13 1.99 -31.38
N SER A 364 1.95 3.25 -31.77
CA SER A 364 1.90 4.37 -30.83
C SER A 364 0.67 5.25 -31.05
N PHE A 365 0.37 6.09 -30.07
CA PHE A 365 -0.67 7.12 -30.21
C PHE A 365 -0.44 8.04 -31.42
N LYS A 366 0.80 8.19 -31.93
CA LYS A 366 1.08 9.04 -33.11
C LYS A 366 0.46 8.51 -34.40
N ASP A 367 0.15 7.22 -34.44
CA ASP A 367 -0.43 6.53 -35.60
C ASP A 367 -1.95 6.74 -35.71
N ILE A 368 -2.56 7.41 -34.72
CA ILE A 368 -3.97 7.78 -34.71
C ILE A 368 -4.17 9.11 -35.42
N THR A 369 -5.10 9.11 -36.38
CA THR A 369 -5.44 10.26 -37.22
C THR A 369 -6.36 11.25 -36.52
N ASP A 370 -7.30 10.75 -35.70
CA ASP A 370 -8.22 11.57 -34.92
C ASP A 370 -7.49 12.31 -33.77
N PHE A 371 -7.54 13.64 -33.79
CA PHE A 371 -6.84 14.49 -32.83
C PHE A 371 -7.29 14.29 -31.37
N GLN A 372 -8.60 14.08 -31.13
CA GLN A 372 -9.13 13.90 -29.77
C GLN A 372 -8.70 12.55 -29.21
N LYS A 373 -8.87 11.47 -29.99
CA LYS A 373 -8.42 10.12 -29.62
C LYS A 373 -6.91 10.08 -29.39
N ARG A 374 -6.14 10.71 -30.27
CA ARG A 374 -4.67 10.81 -30.16
C ARG A 374 -4.25 11.50 -28.86
N ASN A 375 -4.87 12.64 -28.52
CA ASN A 375 -4.53 13.36 -27.30
C ASN A 375 -4.89 12.57 -26.04
N LEU A 376 -6.05 11.90 -26.03
CA LEU A 376 -6.44 11.03 -24.92
C LEU A 376 -5.43 9.89 -24.71
N LEU A 377 -5.05 9.19 -25.78
CA LEU A 377 -4.06 8.12 -25.73
C LEU A 377 -2.67 8.62 -25.34
N LYS A 378 -2.27 9.80 -25.81
CA LYS A 378 -1.03 10.46 -25.38
C LYS A 378 -1.04 10.69 -23.86
N ASN A 379 -2.14 11.21 -23.32
CA ASN A 379 -2.27 11.46 -21.88
C ASN A 379 -2.26 10.16 -21.06
N LEU A 380 -2.95 9.10 -21.52
CA LEU A 380 -2.90 7.79 -20.88
C LEU A 380 -1.50 7.16 -20.93
N TYR A 381 -0.81 7.27 -22.06
CA TYR A 381 0.58 6.83 -22.20
C TYR A 381 1.51 7.56 -21.23
N LEU A 382 1.40 8.90 -21.16
CA LEU A 382 2.16 9.72 -20.23
C LEU A 382 1.90 9.32 -18.78
N LEU A 383 0.63 9.16 -18.40
CA LEU A 383 0.23 8.71 -17.08
C LEU A 383 0.83 7.33 -16.77
N LYS A 384 0.68 6.35 -17.67
CA LYS A 384 1.18 4.99 -17.48
C LYS A 384 2.71 4.95 -17.37
N ASN A 385 3.41 5.84 -18.07
CA ASN A 385 4.85 6.02 -17.98
C ASN A 385 5.31 6.80 -16.74
N GLY A 386 4.38 7.15 -15.84
CA GLY A 386 4.68 7.82 -14.58
C GLY A 386 4.83 9.34 -14.69
N THR A 387 4.35 9.98 -15.76
CA THR A 387 4.30 11.44 -15.90
C THR A 387 2.95 11.97 -15.41
N SER A 388 2.95 13.06 -14.64
CA SER A 388 1.72 13.68 -14.14
C SER A 388 0.93 14.33 -15.28
N VAL A 389 -0.39 14.23 -15.22
CA VAL A 389 -1.34 14.64 -16.27
C VAL A 389 -2.54 15.33 -15.61
N GLU A 390 -3.09 16.35 -16.26
CA GLU A 390 -4.26 17.07 -15.74
C GLU A 390 -5.52 16.18 -15.75
N PRO A 391 -6.28 16.11 -14.63
CA PRO A 391 -7.44 15.22 -14.52
C PRO A 391 -8.49 15.39 -15.63
N LEU A 392 -8.79 16.64 -16.01
CA LEU A 392 -9.79 16.94 -17.04
C LEU A 392 -9.41 16.40 -18.41
N SER A 393 -8.12 16.21 -18.68
CA SER A 393 -7.63 15.71 -19.97
C SER A 393 -7.89 14.21 -20.19
N LEU A 394 -8.31 13.50 -19.14
CA LEU A 394 -8.74 12.10 -19.15
C LEU A 394 -10.26 11.95 -18.98
N LYS A 395 -11.00 13.06 -18.95
CA LYS A 395 -12.46 13.01 -19.01
C LYS A 395 -12.90 12.70 -20.43
N VAL A 396 -13.82 11.76 -20.60
CA VAL A 396 -14.29 11.34 -21.92
C VAL A 396 -15.79 11.58 -22.06
N SER A 397 -16.25 11.88 -23.28
CA SER A 397 -17.67 11.94 -23.62
C SER A 397 -18.23 10.55 -23.91
N ASP A 398 -19.55 10.36 -23.73
CA ASP A 398 -20.20 9.04 -23.80
C ASP A 398 -19.98 8.25 -25.09
N LYS A 399 -19.54 8.89 -26.19
CA LYS A 399 -19.41 8.23 -27.51
C LYS A 399 -17.99 7.86 -27.93
N THR A 400 -16.94 8.37 -27.27
CA THR A 400 -15.55 8.18 -27.77
C THR A 400 -14.91 6.90 -27.24
N VAL A 401 -15.13 6.58 -25.97
CA VAL A 401 -14.55 5.40 -25.29
C VAL A 401 -15.63 4.38 -24.92
N PHE A 402 -16.81 4.82 -24.49
CA PHE A 402 -17.81 3.93 -23.90
C PHE A 402 -18.46 2.96 -24.90
N SER A 403 -18.27 3.18 -26.21
CA SER A 403 -18.64 2.22 -27.26
C SER A 403 -17.72 1.00 -27.32
N PHE A 404 -16.52 1.06 -26.73
CA PHE A 404 -15.50 0.00 -26.80
C PHE A 404 -15.02 -0.48 -25.43
N TYR A 405 -15.13 0.36 -24.39
CA TYR A 405 -14.62 0.06 -23.06
C TYR A 405 -15.59 0.55 -21.99
N ASP A 406 -15.76 -0.26 -20.95
CA ASP A 406 -16.72 0.04 -19.88
C ASP A 406 -16.30 1.29 -19.07
N PRO A 407 -17.20 2.27 -18.82
CA PRO A 407 -16.87 3.50 -18.09
C PRO A 407 -16.34 3.27 -16.68
N TYR A 408 -16.95 2.33 -15.94
CA TYR A 408 -16.51 1.99 -14.58
C TYR A 408 -15.10 1.41 -14.61
N LEU A 409 -14.83 0.44 -15.49
CA LEU A 409 -13.49 -0.15 -15.64
C LEU A 409 -12.45 0.88 -16.10
N TYR A 410 -12.82 1.80 -17.00
CA TYR A 410 -11.94 2.87 -17.48
C TYR A 410 -11.42 3.71 -16.32
N TYR A 411 -12.33 4.23 -15.49
CA TYR A 411 -11.97 5.08 -14.36
C TYR A 411 -11.35 4.28 -13.20
N LYS A 412 -11.80 3.04 -12.94
CA LYS A 412 -11.17 2.11 -11.96
C LYS A 412 -9.70 1.87 -12.31
N ASN A 413 -9.38 1.67 -13.58
CA ASN A 413 -8.01 1.42 -14.02
C ASN A 413 -7.13 2.69 -14.00
N ILE A 414 -7.68 3.85 -14.36
CA ILE A 414 -6.97 5.13 -14.15
C ILE A 414 -6.68 5.33 -12.66
N LEU A 415 -7.64 5.05 -11.78
CA LEU A 415 -7.44 5.12 -10.34
C LEU A 415 -6.33 4.17 -9.87
N LYS A 416 -6.27 2.92 -10.37
CA LYS A 416 -5.18 1.98 -10.07
C LYS A 416 -3.81 2.53 -10.51
N ILE A 417 -3.70 3.09 -11.72
CA ILE A 417 -2.46 3.69 -12.23
C ILE A 417 -2.07 4.92 -11.38
N ALA A 418 -3.04 5.78 -11.05
CA ALA A 418 -2.82 6.96 -10.22
C ALA A 418 -2.36 6.58 -8.80
N ARG A 419 -2.91 5.50 -8.21
CA ARG A 419 -2.42 4.94 -6.94
C ARG A 419 -0.99 4.43 -7.05
N ALA A 420 -0.64 3.72 -8.12
CA ALA A 420 0.71 3.19 -8.32
C ALA A 420 1.76 4.30 -8.50
N ASN A 421 1.44 5.32 -9.31
CA ASN A 421 2.33 6.44 -9.60
C ASN A 421 2.28 7.57 -8.55
N TYR A 422 1.40 7.44 -7.55
CA TYR A 422 1.06 8.46 -6.56
C TYR A 422 0.68 9.82 -7.17
N GLU A 423 -0.50 9.85 -7.79
CA GLU A 423 -1.15 11.06 -8.34
C GLU A 423 -2.51 11.28 -7.64
N PRO A 424 -2.53 11.88 -6.43
CA PRO A 424 -3.71 11.93 -5.58
C PRO A 424 -4.88 12.71 -6.18
N GLU A 425 -4.63 13.85 -6.82
CA GLU A 425 -5.69 14.67 -7.43
C GLU A 425 -6.37 13.94 -8.59
N LEU A 426 -5.59 13.21 -9.39
CA LEU A 426 -6.10 12.40 -10.49
C LEU A 426 -6.83 11.16 -9.99
N GLY A 427 -6.31 10.50 -8.95
CA GLY A 427 -6.94 9.35 -8.34
C GLY A 427 -8.29 9.71 -7.70
N GLU A 428 -8.39 10.81 -6.95
CA GLU A 428 -9.67 11.30 -6.41
C GLU A 428 -10.69 11.61 -7.51
N PHE A 429 -10.23 12.24 -8.62
CA PHE A 429 -11.06 12.49 -9.79
C PHE A 429 -11.59 11.20 -10.43
N ALA A 430 -10.70 10.24 -10.69
CA ALA A 430 -11.06 8.97 -11.32
C ALA A 430 -11.92 8.11 -10.40
N GLY A 431 -11.63 8.07 -9.10
CA GLY A 431 -12.43 7.34 -8.12
C GLY A 431 -13.85 7.88 -7.98
N ARG A 432 -14.03 9.21 -7.97
CA ARG A 432 -15.38 9.81 -8.00
C ARG A 432 -16.17 9.38 -9.24
N LEU A 433 -15.55 9.45 -10.42
CA LEU A 433 -16.22 9.04 -11.66
C LEU A 433 -16.48 7.53 -11.69
N ALA A 434 -15.56 6.70 -11.19
CA ALA A 434 -15.78 5.26 -11.08
C ALA A 434 -16.99 4.97 -10.19
N LEU A 435 -17.12 5.63 -9.04
CA LEU A 435 -18.29 5.49 -8.15
C LEU A 435 -19.60 5.92 -8.82
N GLU A 436 -19.59 6.99 -9.63
CA GLU A 436 -20.76 7.42 -10.41
C GLU A 436 -21.25 6.35 -11.42
N PHE A 437 -20.36 5.48 -11.90
CA PHE A 437 -20.67 4.40 -12.84
C PHE A 437 -20.84 3.01 -12.17
N THR A 438 -20.85 2.93 -10.84
CA THR A 438 -21.11 1.66 -10.12
C THR A 438 -22.58 1.25 -10.17
N HIS A 439 -22.82 -0.06 -10.17
CA HIS A 439 -24.17 -0.65 -10.21
C HIS A 439 -24.40 -1.66 -9.07
N ASP A 440 -23.34 -2.12 -8.41
CA ASP A 440 -23.36 -3.17 -7.36
C ASP A 440 -22.59 -2.71 -6.11
N PRO A 441 -23.04 -3.00 -4.88
CA PRO A 441 -22.28 -2.74 -3.65
C PRO A 441 -20.82 -3.24 -3.68
N ASP A 442 -20.55 -4.40 -4.27
CA ASP A 442 -19.18 -4.95 -4.34
C ASP A 442 -18.26 -4.07 -5.20
N GLU A 443 -18.79 -3.44 -6.25
CA GLU A 443 -18.03 -2.50 -7.09
C GLU A 443 -17.68 -1.22 -6.34
N ILE A 444 -18.59 -0.74 -5.48
CA ILE A 444 -18.35 0.41 -4.60
C ILE A 444 -17.23 0.08 -3.62
N ILE A 445 -17.29 -1.09 -2.98
CA ILE A 445 -16.24 -1.56 -2.05
C ILE A 445 -14.88 -1.60 -2.77
N ALA A 446 -14.81 -2.20 -3.97
CA ALA A 446 -13.57 -2.28 -4.73
C ALA A 446 -12.95 -0.91 -5.07
N VAL A 447 -13.77 0.10 -5.40
CA VAL A 447 -13.28 1.46 -5.66
C VAL A 447 -12.88 2.16 -4.37
N GLU A 448 -13.67 2.03 -3.31
CA GLU A 448 -13.37 2.58 -1.99
C GLU A 448 -12.06 2.01 -1.43
N GLU A 449 -11.75 0.74 -1.63
CA GLU A 449 -10.50 0.12 -1.20
C GLU A 449 -9.26 0.70 -1.89
N ILE A 450 -9.35 0.96 -3.20
CA ILE A 450 -8.26 1.59 -3.96
C ILE A 450 -8.10 3.05 -3.53
N LEU A 451 -9.20 3.78 -3.30
CA LEU A 451 -9.18 5.14 -2.76
C LEU A 451 -8.59 5.19 -1.35
N GLN A 452 -8.94 4.23 -0.47
CA GLN A 452 -8.35 4.13 0.86
C GLN A 452 -6.82 3.96 0.79
N GLY A 453 -6.31 3.18 -0.16
CA GLY A 453 -4.87 3.07 -0.41
C GLY A 453 -4.25 4.41 -0.84
N LEU A 454 -4.88 5.12 -1.77
CA LEU A 454 -4.43 6.45 -2.18
C LEU A 454 -4.43 7.45 -1.01
N TYR A 455 -5.44 7.42 -0.15
CA TYR A 455 -5.52 8.28 1.04
C TYR A 455 -4.50 7.91 2.11
N ALA A 456 -4.18 6.63 2.29
CA ALA A 456 -3.09 6.20 3.16
C ALA A 456 -1.74 6.74 2.65
N GLN A 457 -1.46 6.64 1.34
CA GLN A 457 -0.27 7.26 0.76
C GLN A 457 -0.26 8.78 0.95
N LYS A 458 -1.41 9.46 0.79
CA LYS A 458 -1.55 10.89 1.03
C LYS A 458 -1.27 11.27 2.48
N TYR A 459 -1.73 10.45 3.43
CA TYR A 459 -1.42 10.61 4.86
C TYR A 459 0.10 10.55 5.10
N PHE A 460 0.79 9.52 4.61
CA PHE A 460 2.23 9.35 4.83
C PHE A 460 3.11 10.36 4.08
N LEU A 461 2.78 10.67 2.83
CA LEU A 461 3.62 11.51 1.97
C LEU A 461 3.29 13.01 2.05
N GLN A 462 2.08 13.39 2.44
CA GLN A 462 1.65 14.80 2.53
C GLN A 462 1.19 15.22 3.95
N GLY A 463 1.01 14.29 4.88
CA GLY A 463 0.52 14.58 6.23
C GLY A 463 -0.95 15.00 6.28
N SER A 464 -1.76 14.59 5.30
CA SER A 464 -3.20 14.87 5.30
C SER A 464 -3.92 14.05 6.37
N ALA A 465 -4.83 14.64 7.15
CA ALA A 465 -5.64 13.83 8.08
C ALA A 465 -6.54 12.86 7.33
N LEU A 466 -6.52 11.61 7.75
CA LEU A 466 -7.42 10.56 7.31
C LEU A 466 -8.62 10.50 8.25
N SER A 467 -9.84 10.48 7.71
CA SER A 467 -11.03 10.30 8.54
C SER A 467 -11.14 8.83 8.94
N LYS A 468 -11.12 8.54 10.26
CA LYS A 468 -11.27 7.18 10.79
C LYS A 468 -12.54 6.50 10.29
N ASN A 469 -13.61 7.26 10.07
CA ASN A 469 -14.91 6.76 9.61
C ASN A 469 -14.92 6.31 8.14
N GLN A 470 -13.89 6.65 7.36
CA GLN A 470 -13.77 6.26 5.94
C GLN A 470 -12.99 4.94 5.75
N ILE A 471 -12.43 4.38 6.84
CA ILE A 471 -11.59 3.19 6.79
C ILE A 471 -12.46 1.98 7.12
N ARG A 472 -12.68 1.11 6.14
CA ARG A 472 -13.50 -0.11 6.30
C ARG A 472 -12.68 -1.40 6.20
N ARG A 473 -11.45 -1.26 5.71
CA ARG A 473 -10.47 -2.32 5.51
C ARG A 473 -10.00 -2.92 6.83
N LYS A 474 -9.77 -4.24 6.81
CA LYS A 474 -9.42 -5.05 8.00
C LYS A 474 -7.97 -5.53 7.99
N GLU A 475 -7.18 -5.12 7.01
CA GLU A 475 -5.74 -5.34 7.00
C GLU A 475 -5.05 -4.44 8.05
N GLU A 476 -3.89 -4.88 8.52
CA GLU A 476 -3.16 -4.32 9.65
C GLU A 476 -2.94 -2.81 9.53
N LEU A 477 -2.52 -2.33 8.36
CA LEU A 477 -2.28 -0.91 8.10
C LEU A 477 -3.54 -0.08 8.34
N TYR A 478 -4.69 -0.56 7.83
CA TYR A 478 -5.96 0.16 7.91
C TYR A 478 -6.58 0.06 9.29
N LEU A 479 -6.43 -1.08 9.97
CA LEU A 479 -6.79 -1.22 11.37
C LEU A 479 -6.01 -0.21 12.22
N ILE A 480 -4.71 -0.05 11.99
CA ILE A 480 -3.90 0.93 12.70
C ILE A 480 -4.34 2.37 12.36
N LEU A 481 -4.54 2.68 11.08
CA LEU A 481 -5.04 4.00 10.66
C LEU A 481 -6.42 4.33 11.27
N SER A 482 -7.26 3.32 11.55
CA SER A 482 -8.53 3.47 12.26
C SER A 482 -8.39 3.60 13.78
N GLY A 483 -7.21 3.31 14.34
CA GLY A 483 -6.90 3.33 15.78
C GLY A 483 -7.08 1.97 16.48
N ASN A 484 -7.34 0.88 15.76
CA ASN A 484 -7.52 -0.47 16.31
C ASN A 484 -6.20 -1.25 16.34
N TRP A 485 -5.25 -0.79 17.15
CA TRP A 485 -3.92 -1.39 17.30
C TRP A 485 -3.94 -2.84 17.78
N LYS A 486 -4.86 -3.18 18.70
CA LYS A 486 -4.93 -4.51 19.30
C LYS A 486 -5.19 -5.59 18.26
N GLU A 487 -6.14 -5.34 17.37
CA GLU A 487 -6.48 -6.28 16.31
C GLU A 487 -5.37 -6.35 15.24
N ALA A 488 -4.79 -5.21 14.88
CA ALA A 488 -3.66 -5.18 13.95
C ALA A 488 -2.46 -5.98 14.44
N LEU A 489 -2.12 -5.89 15.74
CA LEU A 489 -1.05 -6.66 16.35
C LEU A 489 -1.30 -8.18 16.32
N ARG A 490 -2.57 -8.61 16.38
CA ARG A 490 -2.92 -10.02 16.24
C ARG A 490 -2.61 -10.52 14.83
N ILE A 491 -3.03 -9.77 13.82
CA ILE A 491 -2.77 -10.10 12.39
C ILE A 491 -1.26 -10.07 12.09
N LEU A 492 -0.53 -9.10 12.63
CA LEU A 492 0.92 -9.01 12.45
C LEU A 492 1.66 -10.22 13.01
N LYS A 493 1.24 -10.75 14.16
CA LYS A 493 1.81 -11.97 14.74
C LYS A 493 1.53 -13.23 13.91
N GLU A 494 0.35 -13.30 13.29
CA GLU A 494 0.02 -14.39 12.36
C GLU A 494 0.94 -14.33 11.13
N LYS A 495 1.12 -13.14 10.53
CA LYS A 495 2.04 -12.94 9.40
C LYS A 495 3.51 -13.17 9.74
N GLU A 496 3.94 -12.87 10.97
CA GLU A 496 5.30 -13.17 11.42
C GLU A 496 5.64 -14.67 11.30
N ALA A 497 4.64 -15.54 11.50
CA ALA A 497 4.81 -16.98 11.41
C ALA A 497 4.74 -17.50 9.97
N GLU A 498 4.08 -16.78 9.06
CA GLU A 498 3.76 -17.23 7.69
C GLU A 498 4.67 -16.62 6.60
N GLU A 499 5.21 -15.42 6.81
CA GLU A 499 5.93 -14.66 5.79
C GLU A 499 7.36 -14.30 6.22
N ASP A 500 8.33 -14.43 5.30
CA ASP A 500 9.74 -14.05 5.52
C ASP A 500 9.90 -12.57 5.96
N THR A 501 8.99 -11.70 5.53
CA THR A 501 9.00 -10.26 5.85
C THR A 501 8.06 -9.89 6.98
N GLY A 502 7.39 -10.85 7.63
CA GLY A 502 6.44 -10.60 8.71
C GLY A 502 7.08 -9.84 9.89
N LYS A 503 8.29 -10.24 10.32
CA LYS A 503 9.06 -9.53 11.36
C LYS A 503 9.41 -8.09 10.97
N PHE A 504 9.74 -7.87 9.71
CA PHE A 504 10.03 -6.54 9.21
C PHE A 504 8.79 -5.64 9.24
N ARG A 505 7.62 -6.15 8.84
CA ARG A 505 6.36 -5.39 8.91
C ARG A 505 5.98 -5.05 10.35
N GLU A 506 6.07 -6.01 11.26
CA GLU A 506 5.82 -5.78 12.70
C GLU A 506 6.69 -4.64 13.24
N ARG A 507 7.99 -4.67 12.94
CA ARG A 507 8.91 -3.57 13.30
C ARG A 507 8.58 -2.25 12.61
N LEU A 508 8.18 -2.26 11.34
CA LEU A 508 7.77 -1.06 10.60
C LEU A 508 6.59 -0.37 11.31
N PHE A 509 5.56 -1.12 11.71
CA PHE A 509 4.42 -0.59 12.44
C PHE A 509 4.78 -0.15 13.87
N ARG A 510 5.70 -0.86 14.54
CA ARG A 510 6.22 -0.43 15.84
C ARG A 510 6.98 0.90 15.76
N ASN A 511 7.79 1.09 14.72
CA ASN A 511 8.49 2.35 14.45
C ASN A 511 7.51 3.49 14.13
N TRP A 512 6.43 3.20 13.41
CA TRP A 512 5.38 4.19 13.20
C TRP A 512 4.69 4.59 14.50
N ARG A 513 4.40 3.63 15.39
CA ARG A 513 3.90 3.95 16.73
C ARG A 513 4.87 4.85 17.50
N ARG A 514 6.18 4.59 17.40
CA ARG A 514 7.22 5.44 18.02
C ARG A 514 7.18 6.87 17.47
N GLU A 515 7.13 7.05 16.15
CA GLU A 515 7.02 8.37 15.52
C GLU A 515 5.83 9.17 16.05
N ILE A 516 4.64 8.57 16.08
CA ILE A 516 3.39 9.22 16.55
C ILE A 516 3.54 9.72 17.99
N THR A 517 4.18 8.92 18.85
CA THR A 517 4.43 9.27 20.25
C THR A 517 5.58 10.27 20.44
N GLY A 518 6.33 10.58 19.38
CA GLY A 518 7.53 11.39 19.43
C GLY A 518 8.74 10.67 20.04
N ALA A 519 8.74 9.34 20.00
CA ALA A 519 9.83 8.47 20.39
C ALA A 519 10.78 8.23 19.22
N TRP A 520 12.04 7.96 19.56
CA TRP A 520 13.08 7.71 18.58
C TRP A 520 13.09 6.23 18.14
N PHE A 521 13.71 5.97 17.00
CA PHE A 521 14.11 4.62 16.63
C PHE A 521 15.36 4.67 15.74
N SER A 522 16.17 3.62 15.84
CA SER A 522 17.40 3.49 15.08
C SER A 522 17.12 3.45 13.56
N PRO A 523 17.82 4.24 12.73
CA PRO A 523 17.74 4.12 11.26
C PRO A 523 17.93 2.69 10.74
N TYR A 524 18.76 1.88 11.40
CA TYR A 524 19.01 0.49 11.02
C TYR A 524 17.79 -0.42 11.17
N SER A 525 16.81 -0.03 11.99
CA SER A 525 15.56 -0.77 12.13
C SER A 525 14.70 -0.75 10.85
N LEU A 526 14.99 0.14 9.91
CA LEU A 526 14.29 0.24 8.62
C LEU A 526 14.85 -0.71 7.55
N TYR A 527 15.87 -1.51 7.88
CA TYR A 527 16.39 -2.56 7.03
C TYR A 527 15.71 -3.89 7.35
N SER A 528 15.49 -4.72 6.32
CA SER A 528 15.05 -6.10 6.51
C SER A 528 16.23 -6.98 6.92
N GLU A 529 16.03 -7.86 7.89
CA GLU A 529 17.02 -8.87 8.27
C GLU A 529 17.25 -9.90 7.17
N VAL A 530 16.23 -10.14 6.34
CA VAL A 530 16.24 -11.15 5.27
C VAL A 530 16.76 -10.56 3.97
N TYR A 531 16.21 -9.42 3.55
CA TYR A 531 16.47 -8.84 2.23
C TYR A 531 17.33 -7.57 2.27
N GLY A 532 17.73 -7.10 3.45
CA GLY A 532 18.49 -5.85 3.60
C GLY A 532 17.68 -4.66 3.05
N ASN A 533 18.28 -3.92 2.11
CA ASN A 533 17.66 -2.86 1.33
C ASN A 533 17.51 -3.22 -0.17
N SER A 534 17.46 -4.51 -0.51
CA SER A 534 17.38 -4.96 -1.91
C SER A 534 15.99 -4.75 -2.54
N SER A 535 15.91 -4.81 -3.87
CA SER A 535 14.64 -4.69 -4.62
C SER A 535 13.58 -5.71 -4.19
N LYS A 536 13.99 -6.90 -3.72
CA LYS A 536 13.09 -7.95 -3.23
C LYS A 536 12.29 -7.50 -1.99
N LEU A 537 12.90 -6.69 -1.12
CA LEU A 537 12.17 -6.11 0.02
C LEU A 537 11.02 -5.24 -0.49
N PHE A 538 11.31 -4.30 -1.39
CA PHE A 538 10.32 -3.35 -1.86
C PHE A 538 9.22 -4.02 -2.71
N GLU A 539 9.56 -5.09 -3.42
CA GLU A 539 8.59 -5.93 -4.14
C GLU A 539 7.61 -6.64 -3.20
N SER A 540 8.06 -7.03 -2.01
CA SER A 540 7.19 -7.66 -0.99
C SER A 540 6.23 -6.68 -0.28
N LEU A 541 6.48 -5.37 -0.37
CA LEU A 541 5.69 -4.34 0.29
C LEU A 541 4.66 -3.75 -0.67
N ASP A 542 3.45 -3.46 -0.17
CA ASP A 542 2.47 -2.71 -0.94
C ASP A 542 2.90 -1.24 -1.12
N ALA A 543 2.29 -0.53 -2.09
CA ALA A 543 2.59 0.88 -2.32
C ALA A 543 2.40 1.72 -1.05
N GLU A 544 1.37 1.45 -0.25
CA GLU A 544 1.11 2.15 1.00
C GLU A 544 2.18 1.88 2.05
N GLU A 545 2.66 0.64 2.17
CA GLU A 545 3.73 0.25 3.09
C GLU A 545 5.07 0.88 2.68
N ARG A 546 5.37 0.96 1.37
CA ARG A 546 6.53 1.70 0.87
C ARG A 546 6.43 3.20 1.15
N SER A 547 5.22 3.77 1.14
CA SER A 547 4.98 5.16 1.55
C SER A 547 5.21 5.34 3.05
N LEU A 548 4.77 4.39 3.88
CA LEU A 548 5.06 4.38 5.31
C LEU A 548 6.57 4.26 5.59
N LEU A 549 7.25 3.33 4.93
CA LEU A 549 8.71 3.18 5.04
C LEU A 549 9.42 4.50 4.71
N TYR A 550 9.05 5.12 3.58
CA TYR A 550 9.62 6.40 3.19
C TYR A 550 9.29 7.53 4.19
N HIS A 551 8.07 7.56 4.74
CA HIS A 551 7.71 8.49 5.81
C HIS A 551 8.60 8.32 7.05
N LEU A 552 8.85 7.07 7.47
CA LEU A 552 9.74 6.76 8.59
C LEU A 552 11.19 7.10 8.29
N ILE A 553 11.66 6.90 7.05
CA ILE A 553 12.97 7.38 6.61
C ILE A 553 13.08 8.89 6.84
N LEU A 554 12.09 9.68 6.40
CA LEU A 554 12.10 11.13 6.58
C LEU A 554 12.13 11.54 8.06
N TYR A 555 11.35 10.85 8.90
CA TYR A 555 11.37 11.05 10.34
C TYR A 555 12.74 10.73 10.95
N SER A 556 13.45 9.73 10.43
CA SER A 556 14.74 9.28 10.95
C SER A 556 15.95 10.12 10.55
N ILE A 557 15.82 11.01 9.57
CA ILE A 557 16.93 11.86 9.08
C ILE A 557 17.67 12.63 10.20
N PRO A 558 16.99 13.25 11.18
CA PRO A 558 17.66 13.92 12.29
C PRO A 558 18.57 13.01 13.13
N PHE A 559 18.39 11.69 13.04
CA PHE A 559 19.05 10.65 13.84
C PHE A 559 20.12 9.85 13.07
N GLN A 560 20.23 10.08 11.77
CA GLN A 560 21.25 9.46 10.92
C GLN A 560 22.64 9.91 11.33
N GLU A 561 23.58 8.99 11.55
CA GLU A 561 24.97 9.35 11.84
C GLU A 561 25.77 9.49 10.55
N ASN A 562 25.66 8.49 9.67
CA ASN A 562 26.48 8.36 8.45
C ASN A 562 25.62 8.54 7.19
N GLU A 563 25.58 7.52 6.33
CA GLU A 563 24.88 7.50 5.02
C GLU A 563 23.87 6.35 4.92
N GLU A 564 23.51 5.73 6.06
CA GLU A 564 22.59 4.59 6.09
C GLU A 564 21.24 4.95 5.43
N LEU A 565 20.60 6.05 5.82
CA LEU A 565 19.34 6.45 5.19
C LEU A 565 19.51 6.92 3.74
N ASP A 566 20.68 7.44 3.36
CA ASP A 566 20.95 7.83 1.97
C ASP A 566 20.87 6.58 1.06
N LEU A 567 21.53 5.48 1.48
CA LEU A 567 21.55 4.21 0.74
C LEU A 567 20.18 3.53 0.67
N LEU A 568 19.44 3.53 1.78
CA LEU A 568 18.10 2.96 1.83
C LEU A 568 17.13 3.74 0.91
N THR A 569 17.19 5.08 0.98
CA THR A 569 16.38 5.96 0.12
C THR A 569 16.73 5.76 -1.34
N GLU A 570 18.02 5.68 -1.68
CA GLU A 570 18.46 5.46 -3.06
C GLU A 570 17.92 4.14 -3.61
N SER A 571 18.00 3.07 -2.83
CA SER A 571 17.50 1.75 -3.22
C SER A 571 15.97 1.76 -3.45
N LEU A 572 15.21 2.43 -2.57
CA LEU A 572 13.76 2.57 -2.71
C LEU A 572 13.37 3.41 -3.95
N VAL A 573 14.05 4.55 -4.16
CA VAL A 573 13.81 5.42 -5.33
C VAL A 573 14.13 4.69 -6.62
N GLU A 574 15.26 3.96 -6.68
CA GLU A 574 15.62 3.16 -7.85
C GLU A 574 14.59 2.08 -8.15
N TYR A 575 14.07 1.41 -7.12
CA TYR A 575 13.00 0.45 -7.27
C TYR A 575 11.72 1.07 -7.84
N GLU A 576 11.24 2.19 -7.26
CA GLU A 576 10.05 2.90 -7.75
C GLU A 576 10.25 3.41 -9.19
N TRP A 577 11.46 3.86 -9.54
CA TRP A 577 11.79 4.29 -10.89
C TRP A 577 11.76 3.12 -11.90
N ASN A 578 12.39 1.99 -11.55
CA ASN A 578 12.51 0.82 -12.42
C ASN A 578 11.17 0.09 -12.61
N THR A 579 10.28 0.15 -11.63
CA THR A 579 8.92 -0.39 -11.72
C THR A 579 7.95 0.52 -12.49
N GLY A 580 8.37 1.74 -12.86
CA GLY A 580 7.59 2.67 -13.67
C GLY A 580 6.88 3.78 -12.89
N ALA A 581 6.96 3.79 -11.56
CA ALA A 581 6.38 4.82 -10.68
C ALA A 581 7.23 6.10 -10.61
N LYS A 582 7.55 6.68 -11.78
CA LYS A 582 8.51 7.78 -11.93
C LYS A 582 8.13 9.05 -11.16
N SER A 583 6.86 9.47 -11.20
CA SER A 583 6.39 10.64 -10.45
C SER A 583 6.60 10.45 -8.94
N ARG A 584 6.26 9.26 -8.42
CA ARG A 584 6.46 8.91 -7.02
C ARG A 584 7.94 8.92 -6.61
N ALA A 585 8.80 8.29 -7.40
CA ALA A 585 10.25 8.30 -7.19
C ALA A 585 10.82 9.73 -7.13
N LEU A 586 10.39 10.61 -8.04
CA LEU A 586 10.80 12.01 -8.05
C LEU A 586 10.29 12.80 -6.84
N ARG A 587 9.05 12.58 -6.40
CA ARG A 587 8.51 13.18 -5.18
C ARG A 587 9.28 12.71 -3.94
N MET A 588 9.72 11.45 -3.92
CA MET A 588 10.60 10.92 -2.87
C MET A 588 11.99 11.58 -2.91
N VAL A 589 12.60 11.77 -4.09
CA VAL A 589 13.87 12.51 -4.19
C VAL A 589 13.74 13.94 -3.65
N LEU A 590 12.65 14.64 -4.01
CA LEU A 590 12.41 16.00 -3.51
C LEU A 590 12.12 16.05 -2.01
N GLY A 591 11.30 15.14 -1.49
CA GLY A 591 11.01 15.09 -0.06
C GLY A 591 12.27 14.82 0.77
N TYR A 592 13.14 13.92 0.30
CA TYR A 592 14.40 13.61 0.96
C TYR A 592 15.36 14.80 0.90
N SER A 593 15.48 15.44 -0.26
CA SER A 593 16.26 16.68 -0.43
C SER A 593 15.78 17.81 0.49
N GLN A 594 14.46 17.99 0.63
CA GLN A 594 13.86 18.98 1.54
C GLN A 594 14.13 18.64 3.01
N ALA A 595 14.08 17.37 3.41
CA ALA A 595 14.39 16.99 4.78
C ALA A 595 15.89 17.16 5.12
N LEU A 596 16.79 16.87 4.19
CA LEU A 596 18.22 17.20 4.32
C LEU A 596 18.45 18.71 4.42
N PHE A 597 17.70 19.51 3.64
CA PHE A 597 17.73 20.97 3.74
C PHE A 597 17.31 21.44 5.13
N SER A 598 16.18 20.94 5.66
CA SER A 598 15.68 21.28 7.00
C SER A 598 16.64 20.84 8.11
N ARG A 599 17.37 19.74 7.92
CA ARG A 599 18.44 19.30 8.83
C ARG A 599 19.66 20.23 8.80
N GLY A 600 19.90 20.91 7.67
CA GLY A 600 21.06 21.79 7.45
C GLY A 600 22.15 21.20 6.55
N GLU A 601 21.94 20.03 5.95
CA GLU A 601 22.85 19.39 4.98
C GLU A 601 22.66 19.98 3.57
N LEU A 602 23.00 21.26 3.41
CA LEU A 602 22.72 22.01 2.18
C LEU A 602 23.42 21.41 0.94
N SER A 603 24.62 20.86 1.08
CA SER A 603 25.34 20.21 -0.03
C SER A 603 24.63 18.94 -0.49
N LYS A 604 24.35 18.00 0.43
CA LYS A 604 23.64 16.76 0.08
C LYS A 604 22.24 17.03 -0.45
N SER A 605 21.52 18.00 0.14
CA SER A 605 20.22 18.43 -0.36
C SER A 605 20.30 18.83 -1.84
N LYS A 606 21.32 19.62 -2.20
CA LYS A 606 21.58 19.97 -3.60
C LYS A 606 21.94 18.76 -4.45
N ASP A 607 22.82 17.88 -3.99
CA ASP A 607 23.23 16.69 -4.75
C ASP A 607 22.03 15.79 -5.08
N TRP A 608 21.15 15.55 -4.10
CA TRP A 608 19.90 14.82 -4.31
C TRP A 608 18.95 15.53 -5.27
N MET A 609 18.84 16.86 -5.21
CA MET A 609 18.04 17.65 -6.14
C MET A 609 18.60 17.63 -7.58
N ASP A 610 19.93 17.58 -7.73
CA ASP A 610 20.63 17.49 -9.02
C ASP A 610 20.48 16.09 -9.65
N LYS A 611 20.20 15.03 -8.85
CA LYS A 611 19.82 13.70 -9.39
C LYS A 611 18.57 13.77 -10.27
N ILE A 612 17.66 14.72 -10.05
CA ILE A 612 16.46 14.90 -10.88
C ILE A 612 16.83 15.24 -12.33
N ASP A 613 17.82 16.10 -12.57
CA ASP A 613 18.20 16.51 -13.92
C ASP A 613 19.15 15.52 -14.60
N SER A 614 20.04 14.93 -13.80
CA SER A 614 21.11 14.05 -14.28
C SER A 614 20.65 12.61 -14.49
N ARG A 615 19.89 12.06 -13.53
CA ARG A 615 19.51 10.65 -13.46
C ARG A 615 18.05 10.39 -13.82
N TYR A 616 17.15 11.33 -13.51
CA TYR A 616 15.70 11.13 -13.57
C TYR A 616 14.97 12.13 -14.48
N LYS A 617 15.39 12.26 -15.75
CA LYS A 617 14.79 13.18 -16.72
C LYS A 617 13.32 12.85 -16.99
N THR A 618 12.41 13.81 -16.73
CA THR A 618 10.97 13.71 -17.08
C THR A 618 10.43 15.07 -17.54
N GLU A 619 9.18 15.11 -18.01
CA GLU A 619 8.46 16.34 -18.42
C GLU A 619 7.50 16.87 -17.31
N SER A 620 7.63 16.44 -16.06
CA SER A 620 6.64 16.75 -15.00
C SER A 620 6.75 18.19 -14.46
N LYS A 621 5.91 19.10 -14.98
CA LYS A 621 5.91 20.53 -14.60
C LYS A 621 5.78 20.81 -13.10
N SER A 622 4.92 20.07 -12.39
CA SER A 622 4.66 20.28 -10.96
C SER A 622 5.88 19.99 -10.09
N ILE A 623 6.59 18.90 -10.39
CA ILE A 623 7.80 18.46 -9.70
C ILE A 623 8.94 19.46 -9.94
N PHE A 624 9.11 19.94 -11.18
CA PHE A 624 10.11 20.96 -11.48
C PHE A 624 9.80 22.30 -10.77
N ARG A 625 8.52 22.66 -10.61
CA ARG A 625 8.15 23.84 -9.82
C ARG A 625 8.59 23.70 -8.37
N ASP A 626 8.27 22.57 -7.72
CA ASP A 626 8.63 22.34 -6.32
C ASP A 626 10.16 22.25 -6.13
N LYS A 627 10.85 21.65 -7.10
CA LYS A 627 12.31 21.68 -7.19
C LYS A 627 12.87 23.11 -7.24
N ASN A 628 12.35 23.95 -8.12
CA ASN A 628 12.80 25.34 -8.28
C ASN A 628 12.56 26.14 -7.00
N ILE A 629 11.44 25.90 -6.31
CA ILE A 629 11.15 26.52 -5.02
C ILE A 629 12.23 26.14 -3.98
N LEU A 630 12.55 24.85 -3.85
CA LEU A 630 13.59 24.38 -2.93
C LEU A 630 14.97 24.95 -3.30
N ASN A 631 15.33 24.95 -4.58
CA ASN A 631 16.58 25.53 -5.07
C ASN A 631 16.69 27.02 -4.71
N ASN A 632 15.60 27.79 -4.86
CA ASN A 632 15.57 29.20 -4.48
C ASN A 632 15.79 29.39 -2.98
N LYS A 633 15.15 28.59 -2.11
CA LYS A 633 15.42 28.59 -0.66
C LYS A 633 16.88 28.28 -0.36
N LEU A 634 17.47 27.30 -1.05
CA LEU A 634 18.88 26.93 -0.92
C LEU A 634 19.81 28.10 -1.32
N LEU A 635 19.52 28.80 -2.41
CA LEU A 635 20.26 29.99 -2.83
C LEU A 635 20.19 31.12 -1.79
N PHE A 636 19.02 31.37 -1.18
CA PHE A 636 18.89 32.32 -0.07
C PHE A 636 19.79 31.94 1.11
N HIS A 637 19.82 30.65 1.49
CA HIS A 637 20.71 30.17 2.56
C HIS A 637 22.19 30.37 2.20
N LEU A 638 22.58 30.24 0.93
CA LEU A 638 23.93 30.49 0.45
C LEU A 638 24.26 31.99 0.27
N GLY A 639 23.27 32.89 0.41
CA GLY A 639 23.45 34.32 0.19
C GLY A 639 23.64 34.70 -1.29
N LYS A 640 23.19 33.84 -2.20
CA LYS A 640 23.20 34.10 -3.64
C LYS A 640 21.84 34.70 -4.03
N ILE A 641 21.85 35.74 -4.87
CA ILE A 641 20.61 36.34 -5.37
C ILE A 641 20.00 35.39 -6.39
N SER A 642 18.77 34.95 -6.13
CA SER A 642 17.94 34.20 -7.07
C SER A 642 17.62 35.11 -8.25
N SER A 643 18.21 34.84 -9.43
CA SER A 643 17.60 35.29 -10.68
C SER A 643 16.36 34.43 -10.90
N VAL A 644 15.23 34.82 -10.30
CA VAL A 644 13.94 34.19 -10.61
C VAL A 644 13.78 34.33 -12.12
N VAL A 645 13.80 33.20 -12.83
CA VAL A 645 13.59 33.20 -14.29
C VAL A 645 12.17 33.72 -14.53
N GLU A 646 11.99 34.63 -15.48
CA GLU A 646 10.66 35.12 -15.86
C GLU A 646 9.75 33.93 -16.20
N GLY A 647 8.74 33.67 -15.34
CA GLY A 647 7.82 32.53 -15.48
C GLY A 647 7.68 31.63 -14.24
N ASP A 648 8.60 31.69 -13.27
CA ASP A 648 8.46 30.95 -12.00
C ASP A 648 7.45 31.65 -11.07
N GLU A 649 6.41 30.93 -10.62
CA GLU A 649 5.45 31.43 -9.63
C GLU A 649 6.14 31.74 -8.30
N LYS A 650 6.11 33.01 -7.87
CA LYS A 650 6.54 33.40 -6.52
C LYS A 650 5.53 32.87 -5.50
N THR A 651 5.89 31.83 -4.76
CA THR A 651 5.08 31.34 -3.65
C THR A 651 5.08 32.34 -2.48
N GLU A 652 4.04 32.28 -1.64
CA GLU A 652 3.92 33.09 -0.43
C GLU A 652 5.18 32.98 0.46
N TRP A 653 5.69 31.76 0.64
CA TRP A 653 6.89 31.49 1.45
C TRP A 653 8.16 32.11 0.85
N LEU A 654 8.39 32.00 -0.46
CA LEU A 654 9.57 32.61 -1.10
C LEU A 654 9.59 34.14 -0.96
N LEU A 655 8.43 34.79 -1.03
CA LEU A 655 8.31 36.24 -0.80
C LEU A 655 8.75 36.64 0.63
N LEU A 656 8.57 35.76 1.62
CA LEU A 656 9.05 36.01 2.98
C LEU A 656 10.57 35.95 3.08
N TYR A 657 11.23 35.04 2.33
CA TYR A 657 12.69 34.99 2.26
C TYR A 657 13.28 36.25 1.62
N GLU A 658 12.69 36.72 0.52
CA GLU A 658 13.08 37.98 -0.14
C GLU A 658 12.95 39.19 0.80
N LYS A 659 11.80 39.32 1.49
CA LYS A 659 11.55 40.41 2.45
C LYS A 659 12.45 40.33 3.68
N ALA A 660 12.77 39.13 4.16
CA ALA A 660 13.63 38.94 5.33
C ALA A 660 15.07 39.41 5.08
N ALA A 661 15.60 39.21 3.86
CA ALA A 661 16.96 39.59 3.52
C ALA A 661 17.23 41.10 3.69
N SER A 662 16.25 41.95 3.37
CA SER A 662 16.35 43.41 3.47
C SER A 662 16.02 43.98 4.85
N LYS A 663 15.37 43.22 5.72
CA LYS A 663 14.97 43.67 7.07
C LYS A 663 16.11 43.61 8.10
N PRO A 664 16.15 44.54 9.07
CA PRO A 664 17.07 44.45 10.21
C PRO A 664 16.63 43.35 11.20
N PRO A 665 17.57 42.70 11.92
CA PRO A 665 17.24 41.62 12.86
C PRO A 665 16.18 42.00 13.90
N ASN A 666 16.21 43.22 14.42
CA ASN A 666 15.29 43.66 15.48
C ASN A 666 13.80 43.61 15.08
N GLU A 667 13.50 43.54 13.77
CA GLU A 667 12.13 43.40 13.26
C GLU A 667 11.69 41.94 13.07
N PHE A 668 12.58 40.96 13.19
CA PHE A 668 12.29 39.57 12.80
C PHE A 668 11.21 38.90 13.67
N VAL A 669 11.18 39.15 14.98
CA VAL A 669 10.16 38.58 15.87
C VAL A 669 8.77 39.12 15.51
N GLU A 670 8.64 40.43 15.29
CA GLU A 670 7.36 41.02 14.89
C GLU A 670 6.98 40.61 13.46
N PHE A 671 7.95 40.43 12.57
CA PHE A 671 7.72 39.92 11.23
C PHE A 671 7.15 38.48 11.28
N LEU A 672 7.74 37.60 12.09
CA LEU A 672 7.24 36.26 12.36
C LEU A 672 5.81 36.26 12.92
N ASN A 673 5.52 37.11 13.92
CA ASN A 673 4.19 37.27 14.48
C ASN A 673 3.17 37.81 13.45
N SER A 674 3.59 38.72 12.55
CA SER A 674 2.72 39.24 11.50
C SER A 674 2.31 38.16 10.49
N THR A 675 3.24 37.29 10.10
CA THR A 675 3.00 36.14 9.22
C THR A 675 2.06 35.12 9.86
N ILE A 676 2.22 34.82 11.15
CA ILE A 676 1.31 33.92 11.87
C ILE A 676 -0.08 34.53 11.95
N ARG A 677 -0.18 35.83 12.29
CA ARG A 677 -1.47 36.54 12.33
C ARG A 677 -2.21 36.53 11.01
N SER A 678 -1.52 36.69 9.87
CA SER A 678 -2.15 36.64 8.54
C SER A 678 -2.67 35.26 8.15
N LYS A 679 -2.16 34.19 8.77
CA LYS A 679 -2.57 32.80 8.53
C LYS A 679 -3.56 32.25 9.57
N ARG A 680 -3.98 33.05 10.57
CA ARG A 680 -4.96 32.61 11.59
C ARG A 680 -6.27 32.14 10.95
N GLY A 681 -6.79 31.01 11.42
CA GLY A 681 -7.99 30.37 10.87
C GLY A 681 -7.70 29.36 9.76
N ASN A 682 -6.43 29.22 9.36
CA ASN A 682 -5.99 28.13 8.52
C ASN A 682 -5.42 26.98 9.37
N ARG A 683 -5.61 25.76 8.88
CA ARG A 683 -5.06 24.55 9.48
C ARG A 683 -3.53 24.55 9.44
N PHE A 684 -2.88 24.25 10.57
CA PHE A 684 -1.42 24.15 10.65
C PHE A 684 -0.96 22.71 10.36
N SER A 685 -0.86 22.39 9.06
CA SER A 685 -0.46 21.06 8.58
C SER A 685 1.04 20.76 8.81
N SER A 686 1.44 19.49 8.66
CA SER A 686 2.87 19.11 8.73
C SER A 686 3.73 19.85 7.69
N LYS A 687 3.19 20.10 6.49
CA LYS A 687 3.89 20.86 5.45
C LYS A 687 4.11 22.32 5.88
N GLU A 688 3.05 22.97 6.36
CA GLU A 688 3.14 24.36 6.86
C GLU A 688 4.08 24.47 8.07
N ARG A 689 4.15 23.43 8.92
CA ARG A 689 5.10 23.35 10.03
C ARG A 689 6.55 23.32 9.55
N THR A 690 6.87 22.48 8.57
CA THR A 690 8.22 22.42 7.98
C THR A 690 8.61 23.75 7.36
N GLU A 691 7.72 24.38 6.57
CA GLU A 691 7.96 25.69 5.96
C GLU A 691 8.23 26.78 7.00
N LEU A 692 7.44 26.82 8.08
CA LEU A 692 7.63 27.78 9.16
C LEU A 692 8.96 27.55 9.90
N LEU A 693 9.33 26.29 10.16
CA LEU A 693 10.59 25.93 10.82
C LEU A 693 11.80 26.31 9.95
N ASP A 694 11.77 25.98 8.65
CA ASP A 694 12.81 26.35 7.69
C ASP A 694 12.97 27.87 7.60
N TRP A 695 11.86 28.61 7.60
CA TRP A 695 11.88 30.06 7.59
C TRP A 695 12.47 30.65 8.87
N ILE A 696 12.11 30.13 10.05
CA ILE A 696 12.73 30.55 11.32
C ILE A 696 14.24 30.27 11.31
N VAL A 697 14.67 29.11 10.81
CA VAL A 697 16.10 28.77 10.67
C VAL A 697 16.81 29.74 9.72
N TYR A 698 16.16 30.17 8.64
CA TYR A 698 16.69 31.21 7.76
C TYR A 698 16.87 32.55 8.49
N LEU A 699 15.88 32.99 9.28
CA LEU A 699 15.97 34.21 10.09
C LEU A 699 17.11 34.12 11.11
N GLN A 700 17.26 32.97 11.77
CA GLN A 700 18.38 32.71 12.69
C GLN A 700 19.73 32.84 11.97
N LYS A 701 19.86 32.30 10.75
CA LYS A 701 21.07 32.44 9.93
C LYS A 701 21.37 33.89 9.57
N LEU A 702 20.34 34.70 9.30
CA LEU A 702 20.51 36.14 9.06
C LEU A 702 20.97 36.88 10.32
N CYS A 703 20.44 36.55 11.50
CA CYS A 703 20.91 37.10 12.77
C CYS A 703 22.39 36.77 13.01
N PHE A 704 22.79 35.52 12.74
CA PHE A 704 24.18 35.10 12.86
C PHE A 704 25.11 35.92 11.93
N LYS A 705 24.73 36.07 10.65
CA LYS A 705 25.50 36.89 9.69
C LYS A 705 25.59 38.36 10.10
N LYS A 706 24.56 38.90 10.76
CA LYS A 706 24.50 40.30 11.23
C LYS A 706 24.99 40.46 12.68
N ASN A 707 25.57 39.41 13.28
CA ASN A 707 26.11 39.37 14.64
C ASN A 707 25.13 39.88 15.73
N ASN A 708 23.88 39.42 15.68
CA ASN A 708 22.85 39.75 16.67
C ASN A 708 22.44 38.48 17.44
N SER A 709 23.09 38.24 18.58
CA SER A 709 22.85 37.06 19.43
C SER A 709 21.53 37.13 20.20
N GLU A 710 21.04 38.33 20.50
CA GLU A 710 19.77 38.54 21.21
C GLU A 710 18.59 38.05 20.39
N VAL A 711 18.41 38.58 19.18
CA VAL A 711 17.30 38.18 18.31
C VAL A 711 17.49 36.72 17.86
N PHE A 712 18.73 36.26 17.68
CA PHE A 712 18.99 34.84 17.43
C PHE A 712 18.40 33.97 18.54
N PHE A 713 18.63 34.32 19.82
CA PHE A 713 18.06 33.62 20.97
C PHE A 713 16.53 33.71 20.99
N ASP A 714 15.94 34.87 20.72
CA ASP A 714 14.47 35.01 20.68
C ASP A 714 13.83 34.12 19.59
N LEU A 715 14.49 33.97 18.44
CA LEU A 715 14.05 33.06 17.37
C LEU A 715 14.22 31.58 17.74
N VAL A 716 15.21 31.24 18.58
CA VAL A 716 15.35 29.88 19.15
C VAL A 716 14.16 29.55 20.04
N LEU A 717 13.74 30.48 20.90
CA LEU A 717 12.55 30.31 21.72
C LEU A 717 11.30 30.15 20.86
N ALA A 718 11.14 30.98 19.82
CA ALA A 718 10.02 30.88 18.88
C ALA A 718 9.96 29.52 18.17
N LYS A 719 11.11 29.02 17.70
CA LYS A 719 11.24 27.68 17.09
C LYS A 719 10.80 26.59 18.06
N ASP A 720 11.23 26.69 19.31
CA ASP A 720 10.91 25.70 20.33
C ASP A 720 9.43 25.72 20.72
N LEU A 721 8.80 26.89 20.81
CA LEU A 721 7.36 26.99 21.11
C LEU A 721 6.46 26.31 20.06
N LEU A 722 6.93 26.12 18.82
CA LEU A 722 6.19 25.35 17.80
C LEU A 722 6.08 23.86 18.15
N SER A 723 6.89 23.32 19.06
CA SER A 723 6.72 21.94 19.55
C SER A 723 5.42 21.76 20.34
N LEU A 724 4.91 22.82 20.97
CA LEU A 724 3.69 22.80 21.78
C LEU A 724 2.42 22.62 20.93
N THR A 725 2.46 22.97 19.65
CA THR A 725 1.31 22.87 18.74
C THR A 725 1.24 21.52 18.02
N ARG A 726 1.80 20.47 18.61
CA ARG A 726 1.75 19.10 18.06
C ARG A 726 0.43 18.42 18.44
N PRO A 727 -0.14 17.56 17.58
CA PRO A 727 -1.37 16.82 17.90
C PRO A 727 -1.28 16.02 19.20
N VAL A 728 -0.13 15.41 19.49
CA VAL A 728 0.11 14.63 20.72
C VAL A 728 0.05 15.50 21.99
N VAL A 729 0.34 16.80 21.90
CA VAL A 729 0.37 17.75 23.03
C VAL A 729 -0.98 18.45 23.19
N LEU A 730 -1.59 18.87 22.08
CA LEU A 730 -2.88 19.60 22.07
C LEU A 730 -4.10 18.68 22.19
N ASN A 731 -3.96 17.38 21.90
CA ASN A 731 -5.05 16.42 21.76
C ASN A 731 -6.13 16.86 20.74
N SER A 732 -5.73 17.65 19.73
CA SER A 732 -6.61 18.17 18.69
C SER A 732 -5.83 18.45 17.40
N ILE A 733 -6.54 18.74 16.29
CA ILE A 733 -5.91 19.11 15.01
C ILE A 733 -5.38 20.56 15.11
N PRO A 734 -4.08 20.81 14.92
CA PRO A 734 -3.51 22.14 15.09
C PRO A 734 -4.00 23.17 14.06
N ASP A 735 -4.21 24.40 14.52
CA ASP A 735 -4.49 25.60 13.73
C ASP A 735 -3.44 26.68 14.02
N TYR A 736 -3.24 27.63 13.09
CA TYR A 736 -2.33 28.76 13.30
C TYR A 736 -2.70 29.63 14.52
N LYS A 737 -3.96 29.62 14.98
CA LYS A 737 -4.40 30.29 16.21
C LYS A 737 -3.80 29.68 17.49
N ASP A 738 -3.41 28.40 17.44
CA ASP A 738 -2.86 27.68 18.58
C ASP A 738 -1.37 28.01 18.80
N ILE A 739 -0.72 28.67 17.83
CA ILE A 739 0.66 29.15 17.95
C ILE A 739 0.67 30.41 18.84
N PRO A 740 1.42 30.40 19.96
CA PRO A 740 1.51 31.56 20.84
C PRO A 740 2.20 32.74 20.14
N THR A 741 1.87 33.96 20.56
CA THR A 741 2.59 35.15 20.11
C THR A 741 4.02 35.11 20.65
N PHE A 742 5.02 35.24 19.77
CA PHE A 742 6.42 35.26 20.17
C PHE A 742 6.81 36.60 20.78
N VAL A 743 7.62 36.58 21.83
CA VAL A 743 8.03 37.76 22.58
C VAL A 743 9.56 37.87 22.55
N ALA A 744 10.08 39.09 22.43
CA ALA A 744 11.50 39.35 22.63
C ALA A 744 11.85 39.27 24.13
N VAL A 745 12.62 38.25 24.50
CA VAL A 745 13.00 37.93 25.89
C VAL A 745 14.44 38.33 26.18
N ALA A 746 15.33 38.29 25.18
CA ALA A 746 16.77 38.52 25.34
C ALA A 746 17.12 39.85 26.03
N ASP A 747 16.47 40.95 25.63
CA ASP A 747 16.74 42.27 26.22
C ASP A 747 16.26 42.36 27.67
N LYS A 748 15.06 41.83 27.97
CA LYS A 748 14.53 41.76 29.35
C LYS A 748 15.40 40.88 30.24
N LEU A 749 15.96 39.80 29.68
CA LEU A 749 16.89 38.93 30.38
C LEU A 749 18.18 39.67 30.75
N LYS A 750 18.74 40.48 29.84
CA LYS A 750 19.92 41.32 30.14
C LYS A 750 19.66 42.32 31.26
N GLU A 751 18.45 42.88 31.32
CA GLU A 751 18.06 43.88 32.32
C GLU A 751 17.80 43.27 33.71
N LYS A 752 17.11 42.12 33.78
CA LYS A 752 16.68 41.53 35.05
C LYS A 752 17.66 40.54 35.69
N LEU A 753 18.60 39.97 34.93
CA LEU A 753 19.54 38.99 35.46
C LEU A 753 20.54 39.64 36.43
N PRO A 754 20.68 39.14 37.68
CA PRO A 754 21.67 39.66 38.63
C PRO A 754 23.11 39.52 38.13
N ALA A 755 24.00 40.44 38.53
CA ALA A 755 25.37 40.52 38.00
C ALA A 755 26.25 39.29 38.34
N ASP A 756 25.94 38.64 39.45
CA ASP A 756 26.54 37.44 40.00
C ASP A 756 25.83 36.14 39.55
N GLN A 757 24.91 36.21 38.59
CA GLN A 757 24.24 35.05 37.99
C GLN A 757 24.50 34.98 36.48
N GLU A 758 24.27 33.81 35.87
CA GLU A 758 24.38 33.61 34.43
C GLU A 758 23.16 32.90 33.86
N PHE A 759 22.83 33.18 32.60
CA PHE A 759 21.87 32.40 31.83
C PHE A 759 22.60 31.82 30.61
N LEU A 760 22.43 30.52 30.39
CA LEU A 760 23.09 29.75 29.35
C LEU A 760 22.04 29.00 28.54
N ALA A 761 21.99 29.26 27.23
CA ALA A 761 21.15 28.52 26.30
C ALA A 761 21.99 27.63 25.40
N VAL A 762 21.59 26.37 25.19
CA VAL A 762 22.21 25.46 24.20
C VAL A 762 21.18 25.11 23.13
N THR A 763 21.55 25.31 21.87
CA THR A 763 20.64 25.21 20.73
C THR A 763 21.37 24.84 19.44
N ASP A 764 20.65 24.23 18.52
CA ASP A 764 21.17 23.90 17.20
C ASP A 764 20.73 24.89 16.12
N LEU A 765 21.64 25.19 15.19
CA LEU A 765 21.38 25.80 13.90
C LEU A 765 21.87 24.84 12.81
N GLY A 766 20.97 23.98 12.33
CA GLY A 766 21.34 22.89 11.42
C GLY A 766 22.19 21.83 12.11
N LEU A 767 23.37 21.55 11.56
CA LEU A 767 24.34 20.60 12.11
C LEU A 767 25.24 21.19 13.21
N GLU A 768 25.24 22.51 13.38
CA GLU A 768 26.07 23.20 14.35
C GLU A 768 25.28 23.44 15.65
N THR A 769 25.91 23.15 16.78
CA THR A 769 25.37 23.46 18.11
C THR A 769 26.08 24.68 18.67
N PHE A 770 25.30 25.65 19.13
CA PHE A 770 25.76 26.88 19.75
C PHE A 770 25.37 26.90 21.23
N TYR A 771 26.20 27.54 22.05
CA TYR A 771 25.79 27.96 23.39
C TYR A 771 25.85 29.48 23.50
N ILE A 772 24.79 30.07 24.07
CA ILE A 772 24.63 31.52 24.22
C ILE A 772 24.63 31.83 25.71
N ARG A 773 25.58 32.66 26.14
CA ARG A 773 25.72 33.09 27.53
C ARG A 773 25.27 34.54 27.68
N PHE A 774 24.39 34.79 28.64
CA PHE A 774 24.02 36.12 29.11
C PHE A 774 24.65 36.38 30.47
N LEU A 775 25.42 37.47 30.55
CA LEU A 775 26.20 37.83 31.73
C LEU A 775 26.46 39.33 31.81
N LYS A 776 26.19 39.96 32.96
CA LYS A 776 26.48 41.39 33.21
C LYS A 776 25.93 42.31 32.10
N GLY A 777 24.69 42.08 31.68
CA GLY A 777 24.03 42.87 30.63
C GLY A 777 24.59 42.66 29.22
N LYS A 778 25.43 41.65 28.98
CA LYS A 778 25.96 41.29 27.66
C LYS A 778 25.54 39.88 27.28
N SER A 779 25.36 39.65 25.98
CA SER A 779 25.17 38.32 25.41
C SER A 779 26.42 37.92 24.59
N LYS A 780 26.78 36.63 24.62
CA LYS A 780 27.87 36.07 23.81
C LYS A 780 27.50 34.66 23.35
N GLY A 781 27.48 34.44 22.05
CA GLY A 781 27.33 33.10 21.46
C GLY A 781 28.69 32.51 21.11
N ASP A 782 28.89 31.24 21.41
CA ASP A 782 30.07 30.46 21.02
C ASP A 782 29.62 29.13 20.40
N LEU A 783 30.41 28.60 19.46
CA LEU A 783 30.17 27.29 18.85
C LEU A 783 30.57 26.18 19.85
N ALA A 784 29.63 25.30 20.18
CA ALA A 784 29.86 24.13 21.03
C ALA A 784 30.31 22.93 20.20
N PHE A 785 29.54 22.57 19.17
CA PHE A 785 29.81 21.43 18.30
C PHE A 785 29.67 21.87 16.85
N LYS A 786 30.69 21.57 16.03
CA LYS A 786 30.65 21.83 14.58
C LYS A 786 29.75 20.84 13.85
N ASP A 787 29.61 19.64 14.38
CA ASP A 787 28.75 18.58 13.87
C ASP A 787 28.08 17.88 15.06
N ASN A 788 26.76 18.03 15.16
CA ASN A 788 25.96 17.51 16.26
C ASN A 788 25.48 16.07 16.04
N ARG A 789 25.78 15.44 14.90
CA ARG A 789 25.33 14.07 14.58
C ARG A 789 25.87 13.04 15.56
N LYS A 790 27.16 13.11 15.85
CA LYS A 790 27.81 12.21 16.81
C LYS A 790 27.22 12.37 18.21
N LEU A 791 27.04 13.61 18.66
CA LEU A 791 26.43 13.89 19.96
C LEU A 791 25.01 13.30 20.06
N ARG A 792 24.21 13.45 19.00
CA ARG A 792 22.87 12.87 18.92
C ARG A 792 22.92 11.35 18.97
N ALA A 793 23.77 10.71 18.15
CA ALA A 793 23.94 9.27 18.14
C ALA A 793 24.33 8.72 19.52
N SER A 794 25.33 9.33 20.18
CA SER A 794 25.74 8.96 21.54
C SER A 794 24.61 9.12 22.57
N LEU A 795 23.83 10.21 22.49
CA LEU A 795 22.68 10.43 23.35
C LEU A 795 21.62 9.33 23.14
N PHE A 796 21.30 8.99 21.91
CA PHE A 796 20.30 7.97 21.63
C PHE A 796 20.75 6.58 22.06
N GLN A 797 22.02 6.23 21.83
CA GLN A 797 22.59 4.99 22.34
C GLN A 797 22.51 4.92 23.87
N TYR A 798 22.80 6.02 24.56
CA TYR A 798 22.60 6.11 26.01
C TYR A 798 21.14 5.91 26.41
N LEU A 799 20.18 6.56 25.73
CA LEU A 799 18.75 6.45 26.05
C LEU A 799 18.21 5.03 25.80
N GLU A 800 18.68 4.35 24.74
CA GLU A 800 18.31 2.98 24.41
C GLU A 800 18.80 1.99 25.48
N GLU A 801 20.07 2.10 25.87
CA GLU A 801 20.65 1.25 26.92
C GLU A 801 20.06 1.57 28.30
N ALA A 802 19.75 2.84 28.58
CA ALA A 802 19.06 3.24 29.80
C ALA A 802 17.65 2.64 29.91
N ALA A 803 16.98 2.38 28.78
CA ALA A 803 15.68 1.69 28.74
C ALA A 803 15.82 0.20 29.10
N LYS A 804 16.81 -0.48 28.52
CA LYS A 804 17.09 -1.92 28.74
C LYS A 804 17.66 -2.23 30.12
N GLY A 805 18.42 -1.28 30.69
CA GLY A 805 19.21 -1.43 31.92
C GLY A 805 20.51 -2.21 31.70
N GLY A 806 21.64 -1.72 32.22
CA GLY A 806 22.94 -2.39 32.15
C GLY A 806 24.14 -1.45 32.04
N TYR A 807 24.66 -1.27 30.82
CA TYR A 807 25.91 -0.54 30.54
C TYR A 807 25.76 0.99 30.46
N GLU A 808 24.60 1.54 30.81
CA GLU A 808 24.29 2.97 30.63
C GLU A 808 25.20 3.89 31.43
N VAL A 809 25.77 3.41 32.55
CA VAL A 809 26.69 4.17 33.41
C VAL A 809 27.92 4.65 32.64
N LEU A 810 28.51 3.78 31.80
CA LEU A 810 29.70 4.11 31.01
C LEU A 810 29.37 5.12 29.89
N LEU A 811 28.28 4.85 29.16
CA LEU A 811 27.81 5.73 28.08
C LEU A 811 27.43 7.11 28.60
N ARG A 812 26.84 7.17 29.80
CA ARG A 812 26.53 8.43 30.48
C ARG A 812 27.78 9.24 30.75
N GLU A 813 28.79 8.64 31.38
CA GLU A 813 30.02 9.36 31.75
C GLU A 813 30.75 9.88 30.51
N GLU A 814 30.79 9.09 29.44
CA GLU A 814 31.33 9.50 28.15
C GLU A 814 30.58 10.71 27.58
N LEU A 815 29.25 10.62 27.49
CA LEU A 815 28.37 11.66 26.96
C LEU A 815 28.43 12.95 27.79
N GLU A 816 28.38 12.83 29.13
CA GLU A 816 28.46 13.97 30.03
C GLU A 816 29.81 14.68 29.91
N ASN A 817 30.92 13.92 29.85
CA ASN A 817 32.25 14.48 29.71
C ASN A 817 32.43 15.18 28.35
N GLU A 818 31.95 14.58 27.27
CA GLU A 818 31.96 15.21 25.94
C GLU A 818 31.15 16.50 25.94
N TYR A 819 29.96 16.50 26.56
CA TYR A 819 29.11 17.67 26.62
C TYR A 819 29.74 18.80 27.44
N ARG A 820 30.22 18.52 28.65
CA ARG A 820 30.86 19.50 29.55
C ARG A 820 32.18 20.06 29.00
N ARG A 821 32.88 19.31 28.15
CA ARG A 821 34.10 19.78 27.48
C ARG A 821 33.79 20.94 26.53
N ASN A 822 32.64 20.89 25.85
CA ASN A 822 32.23 21.85 24.83
C ASN A 822 31.30 22.96 25.38
N VAL A 823 30.43 22.61 26.35
CA VAL A 823 29.52 23.54 27.03
C VAL A 823 30.02 23.82 28.45
N LYS A 824 30.67 24.98 28.64
CA LYS A 824 31.28 25.34 29.93
C LYS A 824 30.29 26.03 30.84
N LEU A 825 30.05 25.46 32.02
CA LEU A 825 29.30 26.09 33.12
C LEU A 825 30.24 26.92 34.01
N ALA A 826 29.77 28.04 34.55
CA ALA A 826 30.55 28.80 35.52
C ALA A 826 30.55 28.12 36.91
N LYS A 827 31.75 27.90 37.46
CA LYS A 827 31.93 27.30 38.79
C LYS A 827 31.44 28.23 39.89
N ASN A 828 30.74 27.67 40.87
CA ASN A 828 30.22 28.35 42.06
C ASN A 828 29.30 29.55 41.76
N LYS A 829 28.71 29.58 40.56
CA LYS A 829 27.84 30.66 40.10
C LYS A 829 26.48 30.11 39.70
N LEU A 830 25.41 30.75 40.15
CA LEU A 830 24.06 30.34 39.79
C LEU A 830 23.83 30.51 38.28
N THR A 831 23.49 29.41 37.62
CA THR A 831 23.33 29.30 36.17
C THR A 831 21.91 28.86 35.82
N TYR A 832 21.19 29.66 35.06
CA TYR A 832 19.92 29.25 34.45
C TYR A 832 20.21 28.59 33.11
N LEU A 833 19.87 27.31 32.97
CA LEU A 833 20.23 26.50 31.83
C LEU A 833 18.99 26.21 30.96
N TYR A 834 18.96 26.78 29.76
CA TYR A 834 17.96 26.51 28.75
C TYR A 834 18.52 25.49 27.73
N LEU A 835 17.93 24.30 27.69
CA LEU A 835 18.36 23.23 26.80
C LEU A 835 17.28 22.98 25.74
N SER A 836 17.57 23.35 24.50
CA SER A 836 16.65 23.16 23.38
C SER A 836 16.62 21.69 22.91
N SER A 837 15.49 21.24 22.38
CA SER A 837 15.31 19.93 21.75
C SER A 837 15.84 18.76 22.62
N TYR A 838 16.61 17.84 22.03
CA TYR A 838 17.20 16.69 22.70
C TYR A 838 18.29 17.06 23.73
N HIS A 839 18.84 18.29 23.72
CA HIS A 839 19.81 18.71 24.74
C HIS A 839 19.19 18.63 26.14
N PHE A 840 17.87 18.80 26.26
CA PHE A 840 17.13 18.65 27.52
C PHE A 840 17.24 17.22 28.11
N ARG A 841 17.52 16.22 27.29
CA ARG A 841 17.65 14.81 27.70
C ARG A 841 19.05 14.42 28.11
N ILE A 842 20.04 15.30 27.98
CA ILE A 842 21.43 14.97 28.30
C ILE A 842 21.56 14.71 29.81
N PRO A 843 22.22 13.62 30.22
CA PRO A 843 22.41 13.28 31.62
C PRO A 843 23.45 14.20 32.27
N LEU A 844 23.03 15.41 32.67
CA LEU A 844 23.86 16.38 33.37
C LEU A 844 23.70 16.21 34.88
N VAL A 845 24.63 15.48 35.49
CA VAL A 845 24.67 15.26 36.94
C VAL A 845 25.34 16.46 37.60
N PRO A 846 24.70 17.20 38.52
CA PRO A 846 25.33 18.34 39.16
C PRO A 846 26.50 17.90 40.03
N ARG A 847 27.66 18.54 39.81
CA ARG A 847 28.84 18.44 40.66
C ARG A 847 28.72 19.44 41.81
N THR A 848 29.50 19.26 42.87
CA THR A 848 29.49 20.17 44.04
C THR A 848 29.73 21.65 43.70
N GLU A 849 30.48 21.91 42.63
CA GLU A 849 30.77 23.25 42.10
C GLU A 849 29.73 23.80 41.11
N ASP A 850 28.75 22.99 40.69
CA ASP A 850 27.76 23.31 39.65
C ASP A 850 26.42 23.76 40.25
N LYS A 851 26.18 25.07 40.28
CA LYS A 851 24.88 25.61 40.69
C LYS A 851 24.01 25.94 39.49
N PHE A 852 23.15 25.02 39.02
CA PHE A 852 22.25 25.31 37.91
C PHE A 852 20.80 24.87 38.10
N TYR A 853 19.89 25.60 37.46
CA TYR A 853 18.47 25.28 37.33
C TYR A 853 18.09 25.23 35.86
N LEU A 854 17.34 24.21 35.46
CA LEU A 854 16.74 24.14 34.13
C LEU A 854 15.62 25.17 34.00
N VAL A 855 15.53 25.78 32.82
CA VAL A 855 14.47 26.73 32.45
C VAL A 855 13.93 26.33 31.08
N ASN A 856 12.64 26.04 30.98
CA ASN A 856 11.97 25.78 29.68
C ASN A 856 11.11 26.96 29.21
N ASP A 857 10.82 27.93 30.09
CA ASP A 857 10.09 29.15 29.76
C ASP A 857 10.86 30.40 30.22
N PRO A 858 11.80 30.90 29.40
CA PRO A 858 12.53 32.12 29.70
C PRO A 858 11.65 33.37 29.79
N GLN A 859 10.48 33.38 29.15
CA GLN A 859 9.54 34.50 29.25
C GLN A 859 8.94 34.56 30.67
N SER A 860 8.55 33.41 31.23
CA SER A 860 8.13 33.32 32.63
C SER A 860 9.26 33.68 33.59
N LEU A 861 10.49 33.21 33.35
CA LEU A 861 11.66 33.53 34.17
C LEU A 861 11.83 35.03 34.40
N VAL A 862 11.68 35.84 33.35
CA VAL A 862 11.83 37.30 33.44
C VAL A 862 10.55 38.03 33.85
N SER A 863 9.38 37.43 33.77
CA SER A 863 8.11 38.10 34.12
C SER A 863 7.63 37.80 35.54
N ASN A 864 7.92 36.61 36.06
CA ASN A 864 7.58 36.20 37.42
C ASN A 864 8.32 37.01 38.50
N PRO A 865 7.77 37.08 39.72
CA PRO A 865 8.43 37.73 40.84
C PRO A 865 9.72 36.99 41.24
N ILE A 866 10.71 37.75 41.70
CA ILE A 866 11.98 37.20 42.20
C ILE A 866 11.72 36.41 43.50
N VAL A 867 12.31 35.23 43.60
CA VAL A 867 12.21 34.33 44.76
C VAL A 867 13.48 34.41 45.59
N SER A 868 13.35 34.53 46.91
CA SER A 868 14.50 34.51 47.84
C SER A 868 14.67 33.12 48.44
N THR A 869 15.90 32.62 48.49
CA THR A 869 16.22 31.34 49.17
C THR A 869 15.88 31.36 50.66
N LYS A 870 15.74 32.54 51.28
CA LYS A 870 15.30 32.68 52.70
C LYS A 870 13.86 32.23 52.95
N GLU A 871 13.02 32.22 51.91
CA GLU A 871 11.62 31.77 51.98
C GLU A 871 11.49 30.24 51.83
N GLU A 872 12.57 29.55 51.46
CA GLU A 872 12.58 28.10 51.21
C GLU A 872 12.79 27.28 52.50
N PHE A 873 12.08 26.16 52.60
CA PHE A 873 12.18 25.11 53.64
C PHE A 873 12.48 25.63 55.06
N SER A 874 11.51 26.33 55.67
CA SER A 874 11.54 26.59 57.11
C SER A 874 11.49 25.27 57.91
N PRO A 875 11.98 25.21 59.16
CA PRO A 875 11.98 23.95 59.94
C PRO A 875 10.61 23.26 60.05
N GLU A 876 9.52 24.04 59.97
CA GLU A 876 8.13 23.59 60.06
C GLU A 876 7.34 23.71 58.73
N TYR A 877 8.05 23.68 57.60
CA TYR A 877 7.45 23.78 56.26
C TYR A 877 6.31 22.77 56.04
N ARG A 878 5.26 23.19 55.33
CA ARG A 878 4.07 22.38 55.08
C ARG A 878 4.22 21.53 53.81
N ILE A 879 3.91 20.24 53.91
CA ILE A 879 3.84 19.34 52.74
C ILE A 879 2.38 19.25 52.27
N GLN A 880 2.15 19.38 50.96
CA GLN A 880 0.83 19.22 50.34
C GLN A 880 0.92 18.34 49.09
N PHE A 881 0.20 17.22 49.10
CA PHE A 881 0.04 16.34 47.95
C PHE A 881 -1.02 16.92 47.00
N LEU A 882 -0.72 16.91 45.71
CA LEU A 882 -1.60 17.34 44.63
C LEU A 882 -1.91 16.11 43.75
N GLU A 883 -3.08 15.53 43.97
CA GLU A 883 -3.67 14.45 43.19
C GLU A 883 -5.12 14.81 42.92
N ASN A 884 -5.47 15.04 41.65
CA ASN A 884 -6.83 15.39 41.23
C ASN A 884 -7.52 14.25 40.47
N SER A 885 -6.79 13.16 40.21
CA SER A 885 -7.21 12.05 39.35
C SER A 885 -7.21 10.73 40.11
N LYS A 886 -8.04 9.78 39.65
CA LYS A 886 -8.03 8.40 40.18
C LYS A 886 -7.11 7.56 39.32
N LEU A 887 -6.08 6.96 39.93
CA LEU A 887 -5.20 5.99 39.28
C LEU A 887 -5.96 4.69 38.99
N SER A 888 -5.88 4.20 37.74
CA SER A 888 -6.57 2.99 37.28
C SER A 888 -5.82 1.71 37.65
N GLU A 889 -4.48 1.72 37.63
CA GLU A 889 -3.64 0.56 37.89
C GLU A 889 -3.28 0.41 39.37
N SER A 890 -3.39 -0.81 39.89
CA SER A 890 -3.22 -1.10 41.33
C SER A 890 -1.80 -0.82 41.82
N TRP A 891 -0.76 -1.11 41.03
CA TRP A 891 0.62 -0.88 41.44
C TRP A 891 0.98 0.60 41.50
N LYS A 892 0.48 1.43 40.55
CA LYS A 892 0.64 2.89 40.58
C LYS A 892 0.05 3.46 41.87
N LYS A 893 -1.15 3.00 42.23
CA LYS A 893 -1.82 3.38 43.48
C LYS A 893 -0.98 3.02 44.70
N SER A 894 -0.49 1.79 44.80
CA SER A 894 0.37 1.34 45.90
C SER A 894 1.66 2.16 46.02
N LEU A 895 2.28 2.49 44.89
CA LEU A 895 3.49 3.33 44.86
C LEU A 895 3.21 4.74 45.41
N LYS A 896 2.09 5.37 45.02
CA LYS A 896 1.71 6.70 45.55
C LYS A 896 1.29 6.69 47.00
N GLU A 897 0.59 5.65 47.44
CA GLU A 897 0.29 5.44 48.86
C GLU A 897 1.60 5.31 49.68
N LEU A 898 2.61 4.61 49.15
CA LEU A 898 3.92 4.46 49.76
C LEU A 898 4.71 5.79 49.78
N GLU A 899 4.67 6.58 48.71
CA GLU A 899 5.24 7.94 48.68
C GLU A 899 4.63 8.84 49.74
N VAL A 900 3.30 8.82 49.88
CA VAL A 900 2.57 9.60 50.90
C VAL A 900 2.97 9.13 52.30
N PHE A 901 3.08 7.81 52.51
CA PHE A 901 3.50 7.25 53.79
C PHE A 901 4.92 7.68 54.18
N GLU A 902 5.89 7.54 53.26
CA GLU A 902 7.29 7.84 53.53
C GLU A 902 7.54 9.34 53.67
N ALA A 903 6.96 10.18 52.80
CA ALA A 903 7.04 11.63 52.93
C ALA A 903 6.28 12.16 54.16
N GLY A 904 5.15 11.55 54.51
CA GLY A 904 4.29 11.90 55.65
C GLY A 904 4.76 11.36 57.00
N SER A 905 5.72 10.43 57.02
CA SER A 905 6.39 9.97 58.24
C SER A 905 7.17 11.10 58.95
N GLY A 906 7.53 12.16 58.21
CA GLY A 906 7.88 13.47 58.76
C GLY A 906 6.63 14.32 58.93
N LYS A 907 6.39 14.89 60.12
CA LYS A 907 5.24 15.76 60.42
C LYS A 907 4.85 16.67 59.23
N LEU A 908 3.55 16.79 58.92
CA LEU A 908 3.05 17.58 57.76
C LEU A 908 3.33 19.09 57.84
N GLY A 909 3.75 19.61 59.00
CA GLY A 909 4.12 21.00 59.21
C GLY A 909 2.96 21.96 59.32
N SER A 910 3.21 23.10 59.96
CA SER A 910 2.21 24.13 60.21
C SER A 910 2.52 25.45 59.50
N ASP A 911 3.73 25.64 58.98
CA ASP A 911 4.10 26.90 58.33
C ASP A 911 3.45 27.01 56.94
N SER A 912 2.42 27.84 56.85
CA SER A 912 1.71 28.08 55.60
C SER A 912 2.47 28.97 54.61
N LYS A 913 3.57 29.62 55.02
CA LYS A 913 4.41 30.46 54.15
C LYS A 913 5.49 29.67 53.42
N SER A 914 5.98 28.59 54.01
CA SER A 914 6.95 27.68 53.39
C SER A 914 6.25 26.37 53.05
N ARG A 915 5.98 26.14 51.76
CA ARG A 915 5.24 24.96 51.28
C ARG A 915 6.08 24.13 50.31
N LEU A 916 5.96 22.80 50.42
CA LEU A 916 6.38 21.84 49.42
C LEU A 916 5.15 21.18 48.81
N TYR A 917 4.94 21.37 47.51
CA TYR A 917 3.92 20.66 46.74
C TYR A 917 4.51 19.38 46.15
N ILE A 918 3.88 18.24 46.40
CA ILE A 918 4.25 16.97 45.77
C ILE A 918 3.18 16.67 44.72
N LEU A 919 3.55 16.72 43.44
CA LEU A 919 2.63 16.45 42.34
C LEU A 919 2.59 14.96 42.04
N GLN A 920 1.39 14.38 42.19
CA GLN A 920 1.12 12.97 41.96
C GLN A 920 0.17 12.70 40.78
N ASP A 921 -0.31 13.75 40.10
CA ASP A 921 -1.07 13.58 38.86
C ASP A 921 -0.18 12.88 37.81
N PRO A 922 -0.61 11.73 37.25
CA PRO A 922 0.19 10.92 36.33
C PRO A 922 0.36 11.60 34.97
N LEU A 923 1.60 11.63 34.47
CA LEU A 923 1.92 12.00 33.09
C LEU A 923 2.02 10.73 32.24
N GLU A 924 1.08 10.54 31.32
CA GLU A 924 0.89 9.29 30.57
C GLU A 924 0.50 9.55 29.11
N ILE A 925 0.81 8.59 28.24
CA ILE A 925 0.26 8.54 26.87
C ILE A 925 -1.00 7.68 26.87
N VAL A 926 -2.15 8.30 26.69
CA VAL A 926 -3.47 7.66 26.62
C VAL A 926 -3.79 7.28 25.18
N ASP A 927 -4.43 6.12 25.03
CA ASP A 927 -4.82 5.52 23.73
C ASP A 927 -3.67 5.40 22.72
N GLN A 928 -2.41 5.45 23.19
CA GLN A 928 -1.18 5.40 22.39
C GLN A 928 -1.00 6.58 21.41
N VAL A 929 -1.72 7.70 21.60
CA VAL A 929 -1.68 8.88 20.70
C VAL A 929 -1.74 10.23 21.42
N HIS A 930 -2.10 10.28 22.71
CA HIS A 930 -2.41 11.53 23.40
C HIS A 930 -1.65 11.67 24.71
N LEU A 931 -0.93 12.77 24.87
CA LEU A 931 -0.26 13.08 26.13
C LEU A 931 -1.28 13.68 27.11
N SER A 932 -1.31 13.16 28.32
CA SER A 932 -2.24 13.61 29.35
C SER A 932 -1.55 13.75 30.71
N LEU A 933 -2.06 14.68 31.53
CA LEU A 933 -1.69 14.86 32.92
C LEU A 933 -2.95 14.70 33.77
N GLY A 934 -3.00 13.65 34.60
CA GLY A 934 -4.18 13.35 35.42
C GLY A 934 -5.47 13.16 34.61
N GLY A 935 -5.35 12.61 33.39
CA GLY A 935 -6.48 12.36 32.48
C GLY A 935 -6.99 13.57 31.69
N LYS A 936 -6.32 14.73 31.77
CA LYS A 936 -6.62 15.93 30.98
C LYS A 936 -5.50 16.23 29.98
N ALA A 937 -5.82 16.93 28.89
CA ALA A 937 -4.80 17.45 27.98
C ALA A 937 -3.87 18.41 28.73
N LEU A 938 -2.57 18.43 28.38
CA LEU A 938 -1.59 19.27 29.08
C LEU A 938 -2.06 20.73 29.15
N ALA A 939 -2.39 21.34 28.01
CA ALA A 939 -2.83 22.74 27.96
C ALA A 939 -4.03 23.08 28.87
N ASP A 940 -4.92 22.11 29.13
CA ASP A 940 -6.16 22.29 29.89
C ASP A 940 -6.03 21.91 31.39
N SER A 941 -4.85 21.43 31.81
CA SER A 941 -4.65 20.83 33.14
C SER A 941 -4.36 21.85 34.25
N TYR A 942 -4.38 23.16 33.95
CA TYR A 942 -3.74 24.18 34.80
C TYR A 942 -4.70 25.24 35.35
N GLY A 943 -4.36 25.72 36.56
CA GLY A 943 -5.12 26.72 37.30
C GLY A 943 -4.27 27.94 37.69
N SER A 944 -4.68 28.69 38.71
CA SER A 944 -3.91 29.84 39.20
C SER A 944 -2.52 29.39 39.71
N PRO A 945 -1.42 30.08 39.33
CA PRO A 945 -0.08 29.70 39.76
C PRO A 945 0.06 29.70 41.29
N LYS A 946 0.68 28.65 41.83
CA LYS A 946 0.92 28.45 43.25
C LYS A 946 2.31 28.96 43.63
N LYS A 947 2.42 29.63 44.79
CA LYS A 947 3.71 29.98 45.42
C LYS A 947 4.13 28.89 46.40
N GLY A 948 5.38 28.46 46.34
CA GLY A 948 5.99 27.39 47.15
C GLY A 948 6.75 26.36 46.32
N ASN A 949 7.77 25.75 46.91
CA ASN A 949 8.61 24.76 46.24
C ASN A 949 7.77 23.54 45.82
N TRP A 950 8.20 22.82 44.78
CA TRP A 950 7.46 21.67 44.30
C TRP A 950 8.36 20.55 43.78
N ILE A 951 7.83 19.33 43.76
CA ILE A 951 8.49 18.15 43.18
C ILE A 951 7.48 17.34 42.37
N PHE A 952 7.86 16.95 41.16
CA PHE A 952 7.08 16.04 40.32
C PHE A 952 7.51 14.59 40.51
N THR A 953 6.54 13.72 40.81
CA THR A 953 6.81 12.33 41.23
C THR A 953 6.04 11.28 40.42
N SER A 954 5.27 11.65 39.40
CA SER A 954 4.38 10.72 38.69
C SER A 954 4.57 10.74 37.17
N SER A 955 5.81 10.54 36.73
CA SER A 955 6.14 10.33 35.31
C SER A 955 5.98 8.85 34.93
N PHE A 956 4.97 8.54 34.10
CA PHE A 956 4.65 7.17 33.64
C PHE A 956 4.57 7.10 32.11
N LEU A 957 5.55 7.71 31.45
CA LEU A 957 5.73 7.58 30.01
C LEU A 957 6.44 6.23 29.75
N ASP A 958 5.67 5.14 29.84
CA ASP A 958 5.91 3.71 29.50
C ASP A 958 7.37 3.30 29.19
N ASP A 959 7.87 2.26 29.87
CA ASP A 959 9.24 1.72 29.80
C ASP A 959 9.79 1.55 28.36
N GLU A 960 8.93 1.26 27.38
CA GLU A 960 9.35 1.13 25.98
C GLU A 960 9.81 2.44 25.31
N TYR A 961 9.59 3.59 25.97
CA TYR A 961 9.66 4.92 25.37
C TYR A 961 10.54 5.93 26.16
N TYR A 962 11.65 5.45 26.72
CA TYR A 962 12.65 6.30 27.38
C TYR A 962 13.17 7.45 26.50
N ASP A 963 13.01 7.39 25.19
CA ASP A 963 13.50 8.33 24.18
C ASP A 963 12.47 9.38 23.70
N ILE A 964 11.32 9.50 24.37
CA ILE A 964 10.30 10.52 24.04
C ILE A 964 10.84 11.94 24.12
N ILE A 965 10.61 12.75 23.07
CA ILE A 965 11.00 14.17 23.02
C ILE A 965 10.04 15.12 23.74
N ASN A 966 8.90 14.62 24.22
CA ASN A 966 7.82 15.43 24.79
C ASN A 966 8.06 15.88 26.24
N TYR A 967 9.11 15.40 26.93
CA TYR A 967 9.41 15.81 28.32
C TYR A 967 9.56 17.33 28.46
N ARG A 968 10.28 17.99 27.55
CA ARG A 968 10.46 19.45 27.59
C ARG A 968 9.12 20.18 27.57
N ASP A 969 8.25 19.78 26.64
CA ASP A 969 6.94 20.38 26.42
C ASP A 969 6.00 20.08 27.59
N SER A 970 6.08 18.87 28.16
CA SER A 970 5.36 18.49 29.38
C SER A 970 5.74 19.40 30.54
N PHE A 971 7.05 19.62 30.76
CA PHE A 971 7.53 20.45 31.86
C PHE A 971 7.32 21.95 31.62
N TYR A 972 7.33 22.41 30.37
CA TYR A 972 6.92 23.78 30.03
C TYR A 972 5.53 24.03 30.62
N TRP A 973 4.59 23.15 30.32
CA TRP A 973 3.20 23.20 30.75
C TRP A 973 3.03 22.97 32.26
N ILE A 974 3.62 21.91 32.84
CA ILE A 974 3.56 21.62 34.29
C ILE A 974 4.09 22.80 35.11
N SER A 975 5.14 23.46 34.65
CA SER A 975 5.76 24.56 35.38
C SER A 975 4.91 25.83 35.46
N GLN A 976 3.95 26.03 34.55
CA GLN A 976 3.04 27.18 34.59
C GLN A 976 2.17 27.21 35.86
N ASN A 977 2.01 26.06 36.53
CA ASN A 977 1.30 25.96 37.81
C ASN A 977 2.04 26.56 39.01
N PHE A 978 3.33 26.90 38.88
CA PHE A 978 4.17 27.30 40.01
C PHE A 978 4.93 28.58 39.69
N GLN A 979 5.23 29.40 40.71
CA GLN A 979 6.07 30.60 40.59
C GLN A 979 7.37 30.48 41.40
N SER A 980 7.71 29.27 41.81
CA SER A 980 8.82 28.96 42.72
C SER A 980 9.60 27.77 42.18
N PRO A 981 10.89 27.64 42.54
CA PRO A 981 11.72 26.57 42.03
C PRO A 981 11.25 25.20 42.50
N GLY A 982 11.61 24.17 41.76
CA GLY A 982 11.19 22.81 42.03
C GLY A 982 12.14 21.76 41.50
N VAL A 983 11.74 20.50 41.65
CA VAL A 983 12.47 19.33 41.19
C VAL A 983 11.62 18.56 40.21
N ILE A 984 12.15 18.32 39.02
CA ILE A 984 11.54 17.45 38.01
C ILE A 984 12.33 16.16 37.88
N PHE A 985 11.70 15.17 37.27
CA PHE A 985 12.32 13.92 36.93
C PHE A 985 12.12 13.60 35.45
N ILE A 986 13.22 13.43 34.72
CA ILE A 986 13.21 13.04 33.31
C ILE A 986 13.46 11.54 33.21
N GLY A 987 12.40 10.77 32.98
CA GLY A 987 12.42 9.32 32.91
C GLY A 987 11.14 8.73 33.49
N GLU A 988 11.11 7.42 33.67
CA GLU A 988 10.00 6.72 34.29
C GLU A 988 10.16 6.55 35.80
N GLN A 989 9.05 6.67 36.55
CA GLN A 989 9.04 6.59 38.01
C GLN A 989 8.24 5.40 38.54
N THR A 990 8.77 4.19 38.36
CA THR A 990 8.06 2.94 38.69
C THR A 990 8.63 2.18 39.89
N ASP A 991 9.83 2.53 40.35
CA ASP A 991 10.54 1.82 41.41
C ASP A 991 10.41 2.45 42.82
N THR A 992 10.93 1.73 43.82
CA THR A 992 10.97 2.17 45.22
C THR A 992 12.12 3.13 45.55
N ALA A 993 13.13 3.29 44.69
CA ALA A 993 14.22 4.20 44.95
C ALA A 993 13.81 5.67 44.72
N HIS A 994 12.78 5.92 43.90
CA HIS A 994 12.05 7.20 43.90
C HIS A 994 11.42 7.53 45.26
N VAL A 995 10.89 6.52 45.95
CA VAL A 995 10.32 6.69 47.29
C VAL A 995 11.42 7.03 48.30
N ASP A 996 12.59 6.37 48.24
CA ASP A 996 13.73 6.71 49.12
C ASP A 996 14.27 8.13 48.81
N PHE A 997 14.32 8.52 47.53
CA PHE A 997 14.66 9.90 47.17
C PHE A 997 13.69 10.88 47.83
N LEU A 998 12.37 10.65 47.70
CA LEU A 998 11.37 11.53 48.30
C LEU A 998 11.45 11.56 49.82
N LYS A 999 11.66 10.42 50.48
CA LYS A 999 11.87 10.31 51.93
C LYS A 999 13.04 11.16 52.41
N ARG A 1000 14.18 11.06 51.73
CA ARG A 1000 15.39 11.84 52.05
C ARG A 1000 15.20 13.33 51.75
N PHE A 1001 14.59 13.64 50.59
CA PHE A 1001 14.29 15.00 50.19
C PHE A 1001 13.36 15.72 51.17
N THR A 1002 12.36 15.02 51.70
CA THR A 1002 11.39 15.57 52.67
C THR A 1002 11.87 15.53 54.12
N LYS A 1003 13.07 14.99 54.40
CA LYS A 1003 13.64 14.95 55.75
C LYS A 1003 13.81 16.36 56.33
N ARG A 1004 13.24 16.61 57.50
CA ARG A 1004 13.32 17.93 58.16
C ARG A 1004 14.72 18.20 58.73
N SER A 1005 15.09 19.47 58.71
CA SER A 1005 16.30 19.99 59.37
C SER A 1005 15.90 21.01 60.44
N LEU A 1006 16.71 21.11 61.50
CA LEU A 1006 16.57 22.13 62.54
C LEU A 1006 16.92 23.54 61.99
N SER A 1007 17.75 23.60 60.96
CA SER A 1007 18.10 24.82 60.24
C SER A 1007 17.34 24.92 58.92
N LYS A 1008 17.22 26.14 58.40
CA LYS A 1008 16.75 26.36 57.01
C LYS A 1008 17.79 25.81 56.05
N VAL A 1009 17.33 25.04 55.06
CA VAL A 1009 18.19 24.46 54.02
C VAL A 1009 17.57 24.82 52.65
N PRO A 1010 18.25 25.64 51.83
CA PRO A 1010 17.79 25.97 50.47
C PRO A 1010 17.55 24.74 49.61
N LEU A 1011 16.67 24.86 48.61
CA LEU A 1011 16.29 23.77 47.71
C LEU A 1011 17.49 23.12 47.03
N TYR A 1012 18.43 23.91 46.51
CA TYR A 1012 19.63 23.41 45.84
C TYR A 1012 20.49 22.52 46.75
N ILE A 1013 20.73 22.94 48.00
CA ILE A 1013 21.55 22.17 48.95
C ILE A 1013 20.83 20.87 49.32
N ARG A 1014 19.53 20.96 49.63
CA ARG A 1014 18.68 19.79 49.94
C ARG A 1014 18.67 18.79 48.78
N PHE A 1015 18.58 19.28 47.55
CA PHE A 1015 18.64 18.45 46.36
C PHE A 1015 19.98 17.73 46.23
N GLN A 1016 21.11 18.45 46.36
CA GLN A 1016 22.45 17.88 46.25
C GLN A 1016 22.71 16.82 47.32
N GLU A 1017 22.41 17.12 48.59
CA GLU A 1017 22.56 16.16 49.70
C GLU A 1017 21.71 14.90 49.49
N THR A 1018 20.48 15.07 48.99
CA THR A 1018 19.60 13.94 48.67
C THR A 1018 20.16 13.11 47.52
N LEU A 1019 20.60 13.78 46.44
CA LEU A 1019 21.13 13.14 45.24
C LEU A 1019 22.40 12.33 45.56
N ASP A 1020 23.33 12.90 46.33
CA ASP A 1020 24.56 12.23 46.71
C ASP A 1020 24.29 11.03 47.63
N ALA A 1021 23.35 11.16 48.57
CA ALA A 1021 22.93 10.06 49.43
C ALA A 1021 22.24 8.92 48.64
N ILE A 1022 21.49 9.23 47.58
CA ILE A 1022 20.87 8.23 46.70
C ILE A 1022 21.92 7.56 45.80
N LYS A 1023 22.89 8.32 45.27
CA LYS A 1023 24.02 7.75 44.50
C LYS A 1023 24.84 6.77 45.33
N GLU A 1024 25.05 7.05 46.61
CA GLU A 1024 25.78 6.15 47.51
C GLU A 1024 25.05 4.82 47.75
N VAL A 1025 23.72 4.86 47.88
CA VAL A 1025 22.91 3.66 48.13
C VAL A 1025 22.61 2.89 46.85
N TYR A 1026 22.41 3.59 45.73
CA TYR A 1026 22.01 3.05 44.44
C TYR A 1026 22.97 3.51 43.32
N PRO A 1027 24.26 3.15 43.36
CA PRO A 1027 25.28 3.69 42.46
C PRO A 1027 25.10 3.28 40.99
N LEU A 1028 24.53 2.10 40.75
CA LEU A 1028 24.26 1.55 39.42
C LEU A 1028 22.84 1.85 38.93
N ASP A 1029 22.04 2.57 39.73
CA ASP A 1029 20.64 2.80 39.39
C ASP A 1029 20.51 4.03 38.47
N ARG A 1030 19.67 3.92 37.44
CA ARG A 1030 19.41 4.97 36.47
C ARG A 1030 18.67 6.18 37.07
N ILE A 1031 18.01 6.00 38.21
CA ILE A 1031 17.12 6.98 38.85
C ILE A 1031 17.80 8.32 39.12
N TRP A 1032 18.98 8.35 39.75
CA TRP A 1032 19.56 9.65 40.12
C TRP A 1032 19.98 10.49 38.91
N ASN A 1033 20.05 9.90 37.70
CA ASN A 1033 20.28 10.64 36.46
C ASN A 1033 19.05 11.39 35.94
N GLY A 1034 17.84 11.08 36.40
CA GLY A 1034 16.63 11.75 35.91
C GLY A 1034 16.29 13.03 36.67
N TYR A 1035 16.70 13.15 37.93
CA TYR A 1035 16.38 14.28 38.79
C TYR A 1035 17.09 15.57 38.36
N ARG A 1036 16.33 16.66 38.22
CA ARG A 1036 16.86 17.99 37.85
C ARG A 1036 16.20 19.08 38.67
N LEU A 1037 17.00 20.09 39.03
CA LEU A 1037 16.48 21.36 39.53
C LEU A 1037 15.87 22.15 38.37
N TYR A 1038 14.72 22.77 38.63
CA TYR A 1038 13.94 23.49 37.64
C TYR A 1038 13.44 24.82 38.23
N THR A 1039 13.40 25.88 37.42
CA THR A 1039 12.80 27.16 37.84
C THR A 1039 12.17 27.91 36.67
N ASN A 1040 11.19 28.74 36.99
CA ASN A 1040 10.61 29.74 36.10
C ASN A 1040 10.59 31.14 36.76
N SER A 1041 11.41 31.34 37.79
CA SER A 1041 11.60 32.61 38.49
C SER A 1041 13.09 32.81 38.81
N ILE A 1042 13.54 34.07 38.78
CA ILE A 1042 14.90 34.43 39.22
C ILE A 1042 15.00 34.19 40.73
N ILE A 1043 16.08 33.54 41.15
CA ILE A 1043 16.37 33.20 42.55
C ILE A 1043 17.47 34.14 43.06
N LEU A 1044 17.26 34.79 44.21
CA LEU A 1044 18.30 35.52 44.93
C LEU A 1044 18.90 34.63 46.02
N GLU A 1045 20.19 34.31 45.88
CA GLU A 1045 20.98 33.67 46.93
C GLU A 1045 21.35 34.73 47.98
N GLU A 1046 20.91 34.56 49.22
CA GLU A 1046 21.23 35.45 50.35
C GLU A 1046 21.72 34.71 51.59
#